data_AF-A0A3S3QQ31-F1
#
_entry.id   AF-A0A3S3QQ31-F1
#
_cell.length_a   1.000
_cell.length_b   1.000
_cell.length_c   1.000
_cell.angle_alpha   90.00
_cell.angle_beta   90.00
_cell.angle_gamma   90.00
#
_symmetry.space_group_name_H-M   'P 1'
#
loop_
_entity.id
_entity.type
_entity.pdbx_description
1 polymer ?
#
loop_
_entity_poly.entity_id
_entity_poly.type
_entity_poly.pdbx_seq_one_letter_code
_entity_poly.pdbx_strand_id
1 'polypeptide(L)'
;MATSDKQPRQDAEQQPSPKKPNQHAQSTSSASSPSSDRSPQNAVPKRGQWLKRGCLVGVLLISAGMLWMGNSLNQMVAEKFEGQLWQLPSVVYARELTLQPGAMIRYEDLVNELEVLNYRKVTSPKKSGEYSTSRLRVEFIRRPFEFRDGEQPQRHVIVEFDYSKVRRISEAVSGRELGIFSVEPKLLGMLETKTDEQRIYLPKDEMPKPLIDALIATEDREFYQHDGISPSAIARAFVANLKAGRTVQGGSTLTQQLAKNLFLTSERSLWRKFREAYMALIIDYRYSKEQILDAYLNQIYLAQSGADAVHGFALGSRFYFDLPLSELRVDQQALLVGLVKGPSYYNPWRYPDRAKRRRDLVLRLMAENGVLEEADYKLAVEKPLDLQEKGQIAHRQPAYFGQLQRELKKHVDDYQPGQGLRLFTTLDPDSQAKAEQAVRHMIPQLEKRAGNELETAVVIADRLSGEIRAMVGGSRPGYDGFNRAIDAKRPIGSVVKPAIYLAALEQPGRFSLATSLQDRPLTLKGQNGENWSPRNYDRQYRGAVPLYLSLAKSYNIPTVNLGMAVGLEQVIDTMERLGIDRNEIPKLPSMLLGAFTLTPVEVTQMYQTIASGGRKSKLTALSAVVDNSGNVLYQSLPKSSQAVSRQASWLTLYGMQKVVTMGTGRYLNSILPSSRLAGKTGTSDKGRDSWYVGVDGREVVTVWMGRDDNKSAKLTGSSGPLRLYADYIQRRDPEPLVLRTPPQVSDFTYQHGQGGRLDQSCLGSTKLPVWDPNGTLKKGCVKNVEQFFKRVFNW
;
A
#
# COMPACT_ATOMS: atom_id res chain seq x y z
N MET A 1 -59.10 19.29 5.39
CA MET A 1 -58.98 20.21 6.54
C MET A 1 -57.65 20.95 6.36
N ALA A 2 -57.66 22.20 5.91
CA ALA A 2 -57.98 23.41 6.70
C ALA A 2 -56.77 23.76 7.62
N THR A 3 -55.86 24.66 7.18
CA THR A 3 -55.81 26.12 7.48
C THR A 3 -55.49 26.42 8.96
N SER A 4 -54.63 27.36 9.35
CA SER A 4 -53.91 28.47 8.66
C SER A 4 -52.78 28.97 9.63
N ASP A 5 -51.85 29.92 9.40
CA ASP A 5 -51.45 30.89 8.34
C ASP A 5 -50.02 31.44 8.73
N LYS A 6 -49.24 32.30 8.05
CA LYS A 6 -49.33 33.06 6.77
C LYS A 6 -47.89 33.27 6.17
N GLN A 7 -47.70 34.34 5.39
CA GLN A 7 -46.45 34.95 4.87
C GLN A 7 -46.64 36.50 4.83
N PRO A 8 -45.79 37.43 4.28
CA PRO A 8 -44.89 37.42 3.09
C PRO A 8 -43.40 37.84 3.41
N ARG A 9 -42.35 37.80 2.55
CA ARG A 9 -42.09 38.17 1.11
C ARG A 9 -42.05 39.70 0.85
N GLN A 10 -41.32 40.36 -0.07
CA GLN A 10 -40.22 40.15 -1.07
C GLN A 10 -39.83 41.59 -1.59
N ASP A 11 -38.76 42.00 -2.28
CA ASP A 11 -37.41 41.50 -2.71
C ASP A 11 -36.49 42.78 -2.92
N ALA A 12 -35.55 43.05 -3.86
CA ALA A 12 -35.06 42.43 -5.12
C ALA A 12 -33.66 42.97 -5.58
N GLU A 13 -33.33 42.76 -6.87
CA GLU A 13 -32.06 43.01 -7.61
C GLU A 13 -31.92 44.48 -8.17
N GLN A 14 -30.93 44.96 -8.95
CA GLN A 14 -29.83 44.35 -9.76
C GLN A 14 -28.66 45.37 -10.05
N GLN A 15 -27.70 45.01 -10.92
CA GLN A 15 -26.49 45.77 -11.39
C GLN A 15 -26.82 46.93 -12.40
N PRO A 16 -25.88 47.82 -12.89
CA PRO A 16 -24.45 47.62 -13.20
C PRO A 16 -23.45 48.83 -13.05
N SER A 17 -22.23 48.68 -13.60
CA SER A 17 -21.13 49.68 -13.79
C SER A 17 -21.32 50.52 -15.10
N PRO A 18 -20.43 51.45 -15.60
CA PRO A 18 -18.99 51.69 -15.30
C PRO A 18 -18.39 53.13 -15.48
N LYS A 19 -17.03 53.22 -15.42
CA LYS A 19 -16.08 54.22 -16.03
C LYS A 19 -15.71 55.57 -15.34
N LYS A 20 -14.53 56.07 -15.75
CA LYS A 20 -13.77 57.34 -15.45
C LYS A 20 -14.32 58.54 -16.28
N PRO A 21 -13.86 59.84 -16.21
CA PRO A 21 -12.55 60.36 -15.71
C PRO A 21 -12.45 61.79 -15.06
N ASN A 22 -11.21 62.17 -14.72
CA ASN A 22 -10.54 63.50 -14.74
C ASN A 22 -11.04 64.77 -13.98
N GLN A 23 -10.18 65.21 -13.04
CA GLN A 23 -9.45 66.51 -12.94
C GLN A 23 -10.14 67.89 -13.05
N HIS A 24 -9.68 68.80 -12.15
CA HIS A 24 -9.66 70.27 -12.20
C HIS A 24 -11.03 71.02 -12.16
N ALA A 25 -11.14 72.25 -11.63
CA ALA A 25 -10.32 73.00 -10.64
C ALA A 25 -11.10 74.26 -10.17
N GLN A 26 -10.74 74.81 -8.98
CA GLN A 26 -10.96 76.23 -8.59
C GLN A 26 -12.44 76.70 -8.45
N SER A 27 -12.80 77.82 -7.78
CA SER A 27 -12.08 78.76 -6.89
C SER A 27 -13.05 79.69 -6.12
N THR A 28 -12.59 80.25 -4.97
CA THR A 28 -12.92 81.60 -4.40
C THR A 28 -14.38 81.97 -4.05
N SER A 29 -14.69 82.84 -3.05
CA SER A 29 -13.98 83.49 -1.91
C SER A 29 -15.07 84.12 -0.97
N SER A 30 -14.93 85.14 -0.09
CA SER A 30 -13.88 86.11 0.31
C SER A 30 -14.30 86.88 1.59
N ALA A 31 -13.32 87.46 2.32
CA ALA A 31 -13.42 88.61 3.26
C ALA A 31 -14.21 88.43 4.59
N SER A 32 -13.90 89.08 5.72
CA SER A 32 -12.74 89.92 6.21
C SER A 32 -12.93 90.16 7.73
N SER A 33 -12.03 89.84 8.69
CA SER A 33 -10.75 90.51 9.11
C SER A 33 -10.90 91.96 9.66
N PRO A 34 -10.05 92.53 10.58
CA PRO A 34 -8.73 92.06 11.11
C PRO A 34 -8.34 92.41 12.61
N SER A 35 -7.17 91.91 13.07
CA SER A 35 -6.25 92.45 14.13
C SER A 35 -6.71 92.49 15.62
N SER A 36 -5.86 92.64 16.66
CA SER A 36 -4.41 92.98 16.77
C SER A 36 -3.69 92.32 18.01
N ASP A 37 -2.51 92.82 18.40
CA ASP A 37 -1.37 92.16 19.07
C ASP A 37 -1.29 92.29 20.62
N ARG A 38 -0.53 91.39 21.30
CA ARG A 38 0.35 91.66 22.49
C ARG A 38 0.94 90.38 23.13
N SER A 39 2.21 90.46 23.56
CA SER A 39 2.92 89.47 24.41
C SER A 39 3.12 90.00 25.85
N PRO A 40 3.42 89.14 26.86
CA PRO A 40 4.81 89.07 27.36
C PRO A 40 5.31 87.77 28.06
N GLN A 41 6.64 87.66 28.15
CA GLN A 41 7.47 87.10 29.26
C GLN A 41 7.45 85.61 29.67
N ASN A 42 8.52 84.92 29.25
CA ASN A 42 9.48 84.15 30.07
C ASN A 42 9.05 83.44 31.38
N ALA A 43 9.04 82.10 31.31
CA ALA A 43 9.58 81.24 32.38
C ALA A 43 10.36 80.07 31.75
N VAL A 44 11.50 79.67 32.33
CA VAL A 44 12.35 78.58 31.79
C VAL A 44 12.23 77.31 32.66
N PRO A 45 11.53 76.25 32.20
CA PRO A 45 11.52 74.97 32.90
C PRO A 45 12.80 74.16 32.60
N LYS A 46 13.26 73.37 33.57
CA LYS A 46 14.46 72.50 33.46
C LYS A 46 14.25 71.28 32.52
N ARG A 47 14.06 71.52 31.21
CA ARG A 47 13.80 70.48 30.18
C ARG A 47 14.82 69.33 30.20
N GLY A 48 16.09 69.58 30.55
CA GLY A 48 17.15 68.58 30.55
C GLY A 48 16.99 67.42 31.54
N GLN A 49 16.21 67.55 32.63
CA GLN A 49 15.96 66.43 33.55
C GLN A 49 14.73 65.59 33.15
N TRP A 50 13.70 66.21 32.58
CA TRP A 50 12.51 65.49 32.10
C TRP A 50 12.82 64.62 30.87
N LEU A 51 13.64 65.13 29.93
CA LEU A 51 14.13 64.32 28.80
C LEU A 51 14.94 63.11 29.27
N LYS A 52 15.85 63.28 30.24
CA LYS A 52 16.64 62.15 30.79
C LYS A 52 15.77 61.12 31.52
N ARG A 53 14.77 61.55 32.31
CA ARG A 53 13.82 60.64 32.95
C ARG A 53 12.89 59.94 31.94
N GLY A 54 12.43 60.65 30.91
CA GLY A 54 11.65 60.08 29.81
C GLY A 54 12.42 59.00 29.04
N CYS A 55 13.69 59.25 28.70
CA CYS A 55 14.55 58.23 28.11
C CYS A 55 14.78 57.03 29.04
N LEU A 56 14.98 57.25 30.35
CA LEU A 56 15.16 56.15 31.30
C LEU A 56 13.92 55.27 31.42
N VAL A 57 12.73 55.87 31.50
CA VAL A 57 11.44 55.15 31.49
C VAL A 57 11.22 54.43 30.16
N GLY A 58 11.56 55.06 29.03
CA GLY A 58 11.51 54.43 27.70
C GLY A 58 12.42 53.20 27.61
N VAL A 59 13.66 53.30 28.09
CA VAL A 59 14.59 52.15 28.16
C VAL A 59 14.04 51.05 29.07
N LEU A 60 13.53 51.39 30.26
CA LEU A 60 12.93 50.40 31.18
C LEU A 60 11.71 49.69 30.57
N LEU A 61 10.84 50.42 29.86
CA LEU A 61 9.69 49.83 29.15
C LEU A 61 10.13 48.94 27.98
N ILE A 62 11.17 49.34 27.23
CA ILE A 62 11.74 48.51 26.16
C ILE A 62 12.39 47.25 26.74
N SER A 63 13.16 47.36 27.83
CA SER A 63 13.76 46.21 28.52
C SER A 63 12.71 45.27 29.10
N ALA A 64 11.66 45.79 29.73
CA ALA A 64 10.53 44.99 30.22
C ALA A 64 9.79 44.29 29.06
N GLY A 65 9.58 44.98 27.93
CA GLY A 65 9.00 44.39 26.72
C GLY A 65 9.89 43.31 26.09
N MET A 66 11.21 43.50 26.07
CA MET A 66 12.17 42.48 25.63
C MET A 66 12.19 41.27 26.55
N LEU A 67 12.17 41.46 27.88
CA LEU A 67 12.12 40.36 28.86
C LEU A 67 10.80 39.59 28.78
N TRP A 68 9.67 40.29 28.65
CA TRP A 68 8.35 39.67 28.47
C TRP A 68 8.28 38.85 27.16
N MET A 69 8.77 39.43 26.05
CA MET A 69 8.86 38.70 24.78
C MET A 69 9.84 37.53 24.89
N GLY A 70 10.99 37.71 25.52
CA GLY A 70 11.99 36.65 25.75
C GLY A 70 11.41 35.48 26.54
N ASN A 71 10.64 35.76 27.59
CA ASN A 71 9.92 34.73 28.35
C ASN A 71 8.87 34.01 27.49
N SER A 72 8.06 34.75 26.73
CA SER A 72 7.05 34.16 25.83
C SER A 72 7.68 33.31 24.72
N LEU A 73 8.82 33.74 24.15
CA LEU A 73 9.59 32.97 23.18
C LEU A 73 10.24 31.74 23.82
N ASN A 74 10.74 31.85 25.05
CA ASN A 74 11.30 30.74 25.81
C ASN A 74 10.25 29.68 26.18
N GLN A 75 9.03 30.09 26.56
CA GLN A 75 7.90 29.17 26.78
C GLN A 75 7.55 28.43 25.48
N MET A 76 7.38 29.15 24.37
CA MET A 76 7.12 28.56 23.05
C MET A 76 8.23 27.59 22.60
N VAL A 77 9.50 27.90 22.88
CA VAL A 77 10.65 27.04 22.59
C VAL A 77 10.72 25.83 23.53
N ALA A 78 10.33 25.97 24.81
CA ALA A 78 10.25 24.86 25.76
C ALA A 78 9.14 23.87 25.36
N GLU A 79 7.89 24.34 25.24
CA GLU A 79 6.72 23.55 24.85
C GLU A 79 6.95 22.69 23.60
N LYS A 80 7.69 23.24 22.62
CA LYS A 80 7.93 22.59 21.33
C LYS A 80 9.05 21.53 21.33
N PHE A 81 10.05 21.68 22.19
CA PHE A 81 11.22 20.78 22.26
C PHE A 81 11.13 19.77 23.42
N GLU A 82 10.43 20.10 24.51
CA GLU A 82 10.13 19.18 25.61
C GLU A 82 8.89 18.32 25.31
N GLY A 83 7.97 18.87 24.52
CA GLY A 83 6.85 18.14 23.94
C GLY A 83 7.21 17.47 22.60
N GLN A 84 6.20 17.06 21.85
CA GLN A 84 6.41 16.40 20.56
C GLN A 84 6.83 17.41 19.47
N LEU A 85 8.15 17.43 19.16
CA LEU A 85 8.76 18.27 18.12
C LEU A 85 7.98 18.23 16.78
N TRP A 86 7.56 17.04 16.33
CA TRP A 86 6.79 16.87 15.10
C TRP A 86 5.72 15.78 15.26
N GLN A 87 4.54 15.99 14.67
CA GLN A 87 3.65 14.87 14.36
C GLN A 87 4.33 14.01 13.31
N LEU A 88 4.63 12.76 13.65
CA LEU A 88 5.30 11.81 12.78
C LEU A 88 4.25 10.96 12.05
N PRO A 89 4.25 10.91 10.71
CA PRO A 89 3.36 10.01 9.96
C PRO A 89 3.67 8.55 10.27
N SER A 90 2.65 7.69 10.20
CA SER A 90 2.86 6.24 10.40
C SER A 90 3.50 5.65 9.14
N VAL A 91 4.70 5.09 9.26
CA VAL A 91 5.50 4.59 8.14
C VAL A 91 5.03 3.19 7.76
N VAL A 92 4.70 2.97 6.48
CA VAL A 92 4.09 1.73 5.99
C VAL A 92 5.12 0.88 5.23
N TYR A 93 5.32 -0.35 5.69
CA TYR A 93 6.24 -1.33 5.10
C TYR A 93 5.49 -2.50 4.48
N ALA A 94 6.05 -3.09 3.42
CA ALA A 94 5.59 -4.33 2.78
C ALA A 94 5.73 -5.56 3.70
N ARG A 95 5.43 -6.75 3.18
CA ARG A 95 5.79 -8.02 3.84
C ARG A 95 7.30 -8.10 4.07
N GLU A 96 7.72 -8.70 5.18
CA GLU A 96 9.10 -9.12 5.40
C GLU A 96 9.36 -10.39 4.56
N LEU A 97 10.46 -10.47 3.79
CA LEU A 97 10.83 -11.70 3.09
C LEU A 97 11.68 -12.59 4.00
N THR A 98 11.05 -13.59 4.60
CA THR A 98 11.71 -14.60 5.42
C THR A 98 12.21 -15.77 4.57
N LEU A 99 13.52 -15.95 4.53
CA LEU A 99 14.21 -17.09 3.92
C LEU A 99 14.52 -18.14 5.00
N GLN A 100 14.37 -19.42 4.64
CA GLN A 100 14.79 -20.57 5.45
C GLN A 100 15.15 -21.75 4.52
N PRO A 101 16.08 -22.65 4.89
CA PRO A 101 16.36 -23.86 4.11
C PRO A 101 15.08 -24.68 3.86
N GLY A 102 14.87 -25.09 2.61
CA GLY A 102 13.66 -25.81 2.18
C GLY A 102 12.45 -24.93 1.85
N ALA A 103 12.51 -23.60 2.01
CA ALA A 103 11.44 -22.71 1.56
C ALA A 103 11.27 -22.74 0.03
N MET A 104 10.02 -22.79 -0.44
CA MET A 104 9.63 -22.78 -1.86
C MET A 104 9.77 -21.37 -2.49
N ILE A 105 10.95 -20.78 -2.34
CA ILE A 105 11.34 -19.48 -2.88
C ILE A 105 12.46 -19.76 -3.89
N ARG A 106 12.33 -19.26 -5.12
CA ARG A 106 13.31 -19.51 -6.18
C ARG A 106 14.41 -18.45 -6.19
N TYR A 107 15.46 -18.73 -6.95
CA TYR A 107 16.54 -17.78 -7.22
C TYR A 107 15.98 -16.48 -7.83
N GLU A 108 15.06 -16.59 -8.78
CA GLU A 108 14.43 -15.44 -9.45
C GLU A 108 13.57 -14.60 -8.48
N ASP A 109 12.86 -15.24 -7.55
CA ASP A 109 11.99 -14.52 -6.61
C ASP A 109 12.81 -13.67 -5.62
N LEU A 110 13.97 -14.16 -5.16
CA LEU A 110 14.88 -13.34 -4.34
C LEU A 110 15.56 -12.22 -5.14
N VAL A 111 15.98 -12.48 -6.38
CA VAL A 111 16.57 -11.43 -7.24
C VAL A 111 15.55 -10.32 -7.50
N ASN A 112 14.29 -10.67 -7.80
CA ASN A 112 13.21 -9.71 -7.97
C ASN A 112 12.97 -8.88 -6.69
N GLU A 113 13.03 -9.48 -5.49
CA GLU A 113 12.91 -8.73 -4.22
C GLU A 113 14.06 -7.73 -4.04
N LEU A 114 15.30 -8.14 -4.30
CA LEU A 114 16.47 -7.28 -4.18
C LEU A 114 16.43 -6.11 -5.18
N GLU A 115 15.97 -6.35 -6.41
CA GLU A 115 15.73 -5.30 -7.40
C GLU A 115 14.60 -4.35 -6.99
N VAL A 116 13.49 -4.88 -6.46
CA VAL A 116 12.38 -4.09 -5.87
C VAL A 116 12.85 -3.22 -4.69
N LEU A 117 13.83 -3.68 -3.92
CA LEU A 117 14.47 -2.98 -2.80
C LEU A 117 15.66 -2.08 -3.22
N ASN A 118 15.85 -1.86 -4.52
CA ASN A 118 16.91 -1.06 -5.13
C ASN A 118 18.34 -1.49 -4.74
N TYR A 119 18.59 -2.78 -4.51
CA TYR A 119 19.94 -3.29 -4.35
C TYR A 119 20.72 -3.15 -5.66
N ARG A 120 21.94 -2.63 -5.58
CA ARG A 120 22.83 -2.42 -6.72
C ARG A 120 23.54 -3.71 -7.10
N LYS A 121 23.39 -4.14 -8.35
CA LYS A 121 24.09 -5.33 -8.87
C LYS A 121 25.56 -5.02 -9.12
N VAL A 122 26.45 -5.80 -8.52
CA VAL A 122 27.92 -5.64 -8.60
C VAL A 122 28.60 -7.00 -8.79
N THR A 123 29.90 -6.98 -9.09
CA THR A 123 30.73 -8.20 -9.22
C THR A 123 31.13 -8.81 -7.88
N SER A 124 31.28 -7.98 -6.85
CA SER A 124 31.62 -8.37 -5.47
C SER A 124 31.00 -7.35 -4.51
N PRO A 125 30.01 -7.73 -3.67
CA PRO A 125 29.37 -6.82 -2.72
C PRO A 125 30.36 -6.34 -1.66
N LYS A 126 30.39 -5.02 -1.41
CA LYS A 126 31.28 -4.41 -0.41
C LYS A 126 30.57 -3.42 0.52
N LYS A 127 29.38 -2.94 0.15
CA LYS A 127 28.58 -1.98 0.94
C LYS A 127 27.13 -2.46 1.10
N SER A 128 26.44 -1.89 2.08
CA SER A 128 24.98 -2.00 2.24
C SER A 128 24.24 -1.73 0.93
N GLY A 129 23.23 -2.55 0.63
CA GLY A 129 22.42 -2.40 -0.58
C GLY A 129 23.11 -2.87 -1.85
N GLU A 130 24.07 -3.80 -1.76
CA GLU A 130 24.77 -4.39 -2.92
C GLU A 130 24.56 -5.90 -2.99
N TYR A 131 24.45 -6.43 -4.22
CA TYR A 131 24.29 -7.86 -4.48
C TYR A 131 25.06 -8.33 -5.72
N SER A 132 25.42 -9.62 -5.74
CA SER A 132 25.96 -10.32 -6.90
C SER A 132 25.23 -11.67 -7.10
N THR A 133 25.34 -12.24 -8.29
CA THR A 133 24.63 -13.47 -8.67
C THR A 133 25.50 -14.41 -9.49
N SER A 134 25.50 -15.70 -9.18
CA SER A 134 26.23 -16.73 -9.94
C SER A 134 25.48 -18.06 -9.93
N ARG A 135 25.04 -18.52 -11.12
CA ARG A 135 24.21 -19.72 -11.29
C ARG A 135 22.96 -19.71 -10.39
N LEU A 136 22.95 -20.51 -9.32
CA LEU A 136 21.91 -20.63 -8.30
C LEU A 136 22.38 -20.11 -6.93
N ARG A 137 23.26 -19.10 -6.92
CA ARG A 137 23.75 -18.40 -5.73
C ARG A 137 23.49 -16.90 -5.86
N VAL A 138 22.97 -16.30 -4.80
CA VAL A 138 22.87 -14.86 -4.59
C VAL A 138 23.73 -14.51 -3.38
N GLU A 139 24.56 -13.48 -3.50
CA GLU A 139 25.40 -12.95 -2.41
C GLU A 139 25.09 -11.48 -2.23
N PHE A 140 24.77 -11.04 -1.02
CA PHE A 140 24.32 -9.67 -0.79
C PHE A 140 24.59 -9.18 0.64
N ILE A 141 24.71 -7.86 0.79
CA ILE A 141 24.87 -7.20 2.09
C ILE A 141 23.53 -6.56 2.47
N ARG A 142 22.74 -7.30 3.24
CA ARG A 142 21.43 -6.87 3.74
C ARG A 142 21.62 -5.66 4.65
N ARG A 143 20.95 -4.56 4.32
CA ARG A 143 21.10 -3.24 4.99
C ARG A 143 20.65 -3.26 6.45
N PRO A 144 21.19 -2.41 7.35
CA PRO A 144 20.68 -2.33 8.72
C PRO A 144 19.20 -1.93 8.70
N PHE A 145 18.39 -2.56 9.54
CA PHE A 145 16.95 -2.31 9.60
C PHE A 145 16.37 -2.71 10.95
N GLU A 146 15.37 -1.97 11.42
CA GLU A 146 14.62 -2.28 12.63
C GLU A 146 13.35 -3.06 12.28
N PHE A 147 13.46 -4.39 12.36
CA PHE A 147 12.35 -5.32 12.13
C PHE A 147 11.34 -5.25 13.28
N ARG A 148 10.14 -5.81 13.07
CA ARG A 148 9.12 -5.89 14.13
C ARG A 148 9.61 -6.62 15.40
N ASP A 149 10.59 -7.52 15.23
CA ASP A 149 11.19 -8.35 16.27
C ASP A 149 12.52 -7.74 16.80
N GLY A 150 12.83 -6.47 16.45
CA GLY A 150 13.97 -5.69 16.94
C GLY A 150 14.96 -5.22 15.86
N GLU A 151 15.92 -4.37 16.28
CA GLU A 151 17.05 -3.94 15.44
C GLU A 151 17.90 -5.11 14.93
N GLN A 152 18.27 -5.07 13.65
CA GLN A 152 19.29 -5.95 13.10
C GLN A 152 20.35 -5.16 12.32
N PRO A 153 21.64 -5.24 12.71
CA PRO A 153 22.73 -4.63 11.95
C PRO A 153 22.88 -5.29 10.57
N GLN A 154 23.72 -4.70 9.71
CA GLN A 154 23.99 -5.24 8.38
C GLN A 154 24.50 -6.69 8.42
N ARG A 155 24.14 -7.49 7.40
CA ARG A 155 24.54 -8.89 7.27
C ARG A 155 24.99 -9.20 5.84
N HIS A 156 26.25 -9.62 5.67
CA HIS A 156 26.74 -10.16 4.41
C HIS A 156 26.41 -11.66 4.34
N VAL A 157 25.52 -12.04 3.43
CA VAL A 157 24.97 -13.40 3.32
C VAL A 157 25.07 -13.96 1.91
N ILE A 158 25.13 -15.29 1.85
CA ILE A 158 25.08 -16.10 0.64
C ILE A 158 23.83 -16.99 0.75
N VAL A 159 22.97 -16.96 -0.27
CA VAL A 159 21.82 -17.85 -0.41
C VAL A 159 22.05 -18.75 -1.62
N GLU A 160 21.96 -20.05 -1.41
CA GLU A 160 22.09 -21.09 -2.43
C GLU A 160 20.73 -21.75 -2.68
N PHE A 161 20.42 -22.04 -3.94
CA PHE A 161 19.13 -22.59 -4.38
C PHE A 161 19.29 -23.97 -5.01
N ASP A 162 18.21 -24.76 -4.95
CA ASP A 162 18.03 -26.03 -5.67
C ASP A 162 16.82 -25.88 -6.60
N TYR A 163 16.99 -24.98 -7.59
CA TYR A 163 16.02 -24.48 -8.57
C TYR A 163 14.71 -23.92 -7.99
N SER A 164 13.84 -24.77 -7.42
CA SER A 164 12.49 -24.41 -6.94
C SER A 164 12.42 -23.94 -5.48
N LYS A 165 13.54 -23.99 -4.75
CA LYS A 165 13.61 -23.77 -3.30
C LYS A 165 14.97 -23.24 -2.85
N VAL A 166 15.00 -22.59 -1.69
CA VAL A 166 16.22 -22.29 -0.94
C VAL A 166 16.84 -23.61 -0.47
N ARG A 167 18.11 -23.85 -0.82
CA ARG A 167 18.91 -25.00 -0.35
C ARG A 167 19.61 -24.67 0.96
N ARG A 168 20.27 -23.51 1.03
CA ARG A 168 21.12 -23.10 2.15
C ARG A 168 21.22 -21.58 2.25
N ILE A 169 21.41 -21.08 3.46
CA ILE A 169 21.73 -19.69 3.77
C ILE A 169 22.97 -19.70 4.66
N SER A 170 23.95 -18.84 4.39
CA SER A 170 25.16 -18.72 5.22
C SER A 170 25.69 -17.28 5.26
N GLU A 171 26.44 -16.95 6.31
CA GLU A 171 27.20 -15.71 6.40
C GLU A 171 28.45 -15.78 5.51
N ALA A 172 28.64 -14.76 4.66
CA ALA A 172 29.68 -14.75 3.63
C ALA A 172 31.12 -14.76 4.18
N VAL A 173 31.32 -14.26 5.41
CA VAL A 173 32.65 -14.10 6.04
C VAL A 173 32.99 -15.27 6.98
N SER A 174 32.03 -15.73 7.78
CA SER A 174 32.24 -16.79 8.78
C SER A 174 31.95 -18.20 8.25
N GLY A 175 31.23 -18.31 7.12
CA GLY A 175 30.71 -19.58 6.61
C GLY A 175 29.56 -20.17 7.45
N ARG A 176 29.15 -19.50 8.55
CA ARG A 176 28.12 -19.98 9.47
C ARG A 176 26.77 -20.09 8.76
N GLU A 177 26.16 -21.27 8.82
CA GLU A 177 24.82 -21.49 8.24
C GLU A 177 23.73 -20.86 9.09
N LEU A 178 22.70 -20.32 8.44
CA LEU A 178 21.58 -19.61 9.07
C LEU A 178 20.28 -20.39 8.83
N GLY A 179 19.61 -20.79 9.92
CA GLY A 179 18.34 -21.52 9.85
C GLY A 179 17.15 -20.65 9.39
N ILE A 180 17.22 -19.35 9.64
CA ILE A 180 16.23 -18.35 9.23
C ILE A 180 16.94 -17.02 8.96
N PHE A 181 16.47 -16.25 7.98
CA PHE A 181 17.03 -14.94 7.63
C PHE A 181 15.97 -14.04 6.98
N SER A 182 15.85 -12.80 7.45
CA SER A 182 14.90 -11.83 6.88
C SER A 182 15.60 -10.76 6.04
N VAL A 183 15.08 -10.53 4.84
CA VAL A 183 15.34 -9.32 4.06
C VAL A 183 14.36 -8.22 4.51
N GLU A 184 14.82 -6.98 4.58
CA GLU A 184 14.01 -5.86 5.05
C GLU A 184 12.84 -5.53 4.09
N PRO A 185 11.67 -5.14 4.60
CA PRO A 185 10.49 -4.86 3.78
C PRO A 185 10.60 -3.52 3.03
N LYS A 186 10.03 -3.44 1.81
CA LYS A 186 10.00 -2.19 1.05
C LYS A 186 9.11 -1.15 1.73
N LEU A 187 9.57 0.11 1.78
CA LEU A 187 8.74 1.26 2.12
C LEU A 187 7.61 1.43 1.07
N LEU A 188 6.36 1.30 1.50
CA LEU A 188 5.17 1.49 0.68
C LEU A 188 4.64 2.92 0.73
N GLY A 189 5.05 3.70 1.73
CA GLY A 189 4.64 5.09 1.92
C GLY A 189 4.37 5.39 3.38
N MET A 190 3.43 6.30 3.62
CA MET A 190 3.05 6.79 4.95
C MET A 190 1.53 6.93 5.03
N LEU A 191 0.97 6.77 6.23
CA LEU A 191 -0.40 7.21 6.52
C LEU A 191 -0.36 8.68 6.96
N GLU A 192 -1.22 9.48 6.33
CA GLU A 192 -1.29 10.93 6.48
C GLU A 192 -1.58 11.36 7.93
N THR A 193 -0.87 12.40 8.38
CA THR A 193 -1.17 13.15 9.62
C THR A 193 -2.21 14.24 9.34
N LYS A 194 -2.48 15.12 10.31
CA LYS A 194 -3.33 16.31 10.12
C LYS A 194 -2.55 17.50 9.53
N THR A 195 -1.42 17.27 8.87
CA THR A 195 -0.46 18.30 8.45
C THR A 195 0.10 17.98 7.08
N ASP A 196 0.23 18.99 6.22
CA ASP A 196 0.85 18.87 4.89
C ASP A 196 2.38 18.66 4.92
N GLU A 197 2.95 18.24 6.06
CA GLU A 197 4.39 17.97 6.25
C GLU A 197 4.65 16.48 6.44
N GLN A 198 5.38 15.86 5.53
CA GLN A 198 5.86 14.49 5.66
C GLN A 198 7.35 14.45 6.01
N ARG A 199 7.72 13.51 6.88
CA ARG A 199 9.07 13.29 7.39
C ARG A 199 9.24 11.84 7.84
N ILE A 200 10.44 11.30 7.68
CA ILE A 200 10.90 10.10 8.39
C ILE A 200 11.93 10.62 9.39
N TYR A 201 11.69 10.40 10.68
CA TYR A 201 12.69 10.70 11.70
C TYR A 201 13.84 9.69 11.59
N LEU A 202 15.06 10.20 11.67
CA LEU A 202 16.28 9.40 11.75
C LEU A 202 17.23 10.13 12.70
N PRO A 203 17.73 9.49 13.77
CA PRO A 203 18.74 10.08 14.64
C PRO A 203 19.98 10.53 13.87
N LYS A 204 20.52 11.70 14.23
CA LYS A 204 21.78 12.27 13.74
C LYS A 204 22.92 11.24 13.68
N ASP A 205 23.04 10.37 14.69
CA ASP A 205 24.13 9.39 14.80
C ASP A 205 23.99 8.20 13.81
N GLU A 206 22.82 8.00 13.20
CA GLU A 206 22.62 7.09 12.07
C GLU A 206 22.83 7.76 10.70
N MET A 207 22.94 9.09 10.65
CA MET A 207 23.16 9.81 9.39
C MET A 207 24.62 9.74 8.94
N PRO A 208 24.91 9.76 7.62
CA PRO A 208 26.28 9.77 7.13
C PRO A 208 27.05 10.99 7.65
N LYS A 209 28.16 10.78 8.36
CA LYS A 209 29.03 11.87 8.78
C LYS A 209 29.42 12.83 7.63
N PRO A 210 29.76 12.39 6.40
CA PRO A 210 30.07 13.30 5.30
C PRO A 210 28.91 14.23 4.88
N LEU A 211 27.65 13.85 5.11
CA LEU A 211 26.47 14.71 4.91
C LEU A 211 26.43 15.83 5.95
N ILE A 212 26.68 15.49 7.22
CA ILE A 212 26.70 16.43 8.34
C ILE A 212 27.86 17.43 8.17
N ASP A 213 29.06 16.92 7.91
CA ASP A 213 30.26 17.72 7.68
C ASP A 213 30.08 18.64 6.46
N ALA A 214 29.46 18.15 5.37
CA ALA A 214 29.13 18.96 4.19
C ALA A 214 28.11 20.08 4.49
N LEU A 215 27.09 19.80 5.29
CA LEU A 215 26.08 20.77 5.71
C LEU A 215 26.73 21.91 6.50
N ILE A 216 27.53 21.58 7.51
CA ILE A 216 28.26 22.55 8.34
C ILE A 216 29.25 23.36 7.48
N ALA A 217 30.06 22.70 6.64
CA ALA A 217 31.02 23.38 5.75
C ALA A 217 30.37 24.33 4.72
N THR A 218 29.10 24.08 4.36
CA THR A 218 28.35 24.84 3.34
C THR A 218 27.52 25.98 3.91
N GLU A 219 26.76 25.73 4.99
CA GLU A 219 25.76 26.67 5.52
C GLU A 219 26.23 27.39 6.79
N ASP A 220 27.05 26.78 7.66
CA ASP A 220 27.42 27.37 8.95
C ASP A 220 28.74 26.82 9.54
N ARG A 221 29.88 27.27 8.99
CA ARG A 221 31.23 26.76 9.34
C ARG A 221 31.64 26.96 10.80
N GLU A 222 30.98 27.88 11.51
CA GLU A 222 31.29 28.25 12.90
C GLU A 222 30.22 27.73 13.87
N PHE A 223 29.34 26.82 13.43
CA PHE A 223 28.18 26.33 14.19
C PHE A 223 28.48 25.95 15.64
N TYR A 224 29.59 25.24 15.89
CA TYR A 224 30.03 24.81 17.23
C TYR A 224 30.71 25.91 18.07
N GLN A 225 30.97 27.09 17.50
CA GLN A 225 31.78 28.16 18.11
C GLN A 225 30.97 29.41 18.50
N HIS A 226 29.69 29.50 18.12
CA HIS A 226 28.84 30.67 18.39
C HIS A 226 27.57 30.31 19.17
N ASP A 227 27.01 31.25 19.92
CA ASP A 227 25.75 31.05 20.67
C ASP A 227 24.55 31.46 19.81
N GLY A 228 23.99 30.54 19.00
CA GLY A 228 22.78 30.78 18.19
C GLY A 228 22.95 31.70 16.98
N ILE A 229 23.82 32.71 17.05
CA ILE A 229 24.05 33.73 16.02
C ILE A 229 25.56 33.92 15.82
N SER A 230 26.02 34.06 14.57
CA SER A 230 27.44 34.38 14.26
C SER A 230 27.59 35.85 13.83
N PRO A 231 28.15 36.74 14.68
CA PRO A 231 28.48 38.11 14.29
C PRO A 231 29.48 38.16 13.12
N SER A 232 30.41 37.20 13.05
CA SER A 232 31.41 37.10 11.98
C SER A 232 30.75 36.84 10.62
N ALA A 233 29.73 35.97 10.58
CA ALA A 233 28.99 35.63 9.36
C ALA A 233 28.09 36.78 8.92
N ILE A 234 27.44 37.47 9.88
CA ILE A 234 26.64 38.67 9.63
C ILE A 234 27.52 39.78 9.04
N ALA A 235 28.70 40.05 9.63
CA ALA A 235 29.64 41.06 9.13
C ALA A 235 30.18 40.71 7.73
N ARG A 236 30.61 39.46 7.50
CA ARG A 236 31.03 38.98 6.17
C ARG A 236 29.93 39.16 5.12
N ALA A 237 28.71 38.70 5.43
CA ALA A 237 27.58 38.80 4.52
C ALA A 237 27.23 40.27 4.22
N PHE A 238 27.26 41.16 5.21
CA PHE A 238 27.05 42.60 5.00
C PHE A 238 28.08 43.19 4.04
N VAL A 239 29.38 42.97 4.27
CA VAL A 239 30.46 43.48 3.40
C VAL A 239 30.38 42.89 1.99
N ALA A 240 30.10 41.59 1.85
CA ALA A 240 29.96 40.93 0.56
C ALA A 240 28.75 41.46 -0.24
N ASN A 241 27.60 41.65 0.41
CA ASN A 241 26.39 42.14 -0.24
C ASN A 241 26.51 43.62 -0.61
N LEU A 242 27.19 44.44 0.22
CA LEU A 242 27.51 45.83 -0.09
C LEU A 242 28.40 45.93 -1.34
N LYS A 243 29.49 45.15 -1.40
CA LYS A 243 30.38 45.11 -2.58
C LYS A 243 29.70 44.61 -3.85
N ALA A 244 28.69 43.75 -3.73
CA ALA A 244 27.98 43.16 -4.87
C ALA A 244 26.73 43.95 -5.33
N GLY A 245 26.31 44.99 -4.60
CA GLY A 245 25.08 45.74 -4.88
C GLY A 245 23.77 44.94 -4.75
N ARG A 246 23.84 43.70 -4.25
CA ARG A 246 22.70 42.77 -4.11
C ARG A 246 23.04 41.68 -3.09
N THR A 247 22.03 40.99 -2.57
CA THR A 247 22.23 39.82 -1.70
C THR A 247 22.84 38.65 -2.46
N VAL A 248 24.12 38.37 -2.22
CA VAL A 248 24.87 37.22 -2.76
C VAL A 248 25.15 36.18 -1.66
N GLN A 249 25.46 36.63 -0.45
CA GLN A 249 25.80 35.79 0.70
C GLN A 249 24.79 35.98 1.84
N GLY A 250 24.41 34.87 2.48
CA GLY A 250 23.66 34.87 3.73
C GLY A 250 24.60 34.80 4.93
N GLY A 251 24.24 35.48 6.01
CA GLY A 251 24.87 35.36 7.33
C GLY A 251 23.83 34.90 8.33
N SER A 252 23.38 33.64 8.22
CA SER A 252 22.29 33.08 9.03
C SER A 252 22.59 31.63 9.36
N THR A 253 22.71 31.39 10.66
CA THR A 253 23.18 30.15 11.27
C THR A 253 22.18 29.01 11.17
N LEU A 254 22.61 27.77 11.40
CA LEU A 254 21.71 26.61 11.47
C LEU A 254 20.63 26.82 12.55
N THR A 255 21.00 27.35 13.73
CA THR A 255 20.05 27.65 14.82
C THR A 255 19.00 28.71 14.42
N GLN A 256 19.38 29.76 13.68
CA GLN A 256 18.42 30.72 13.11
C GLN A 256 17.51 30.09 12.05
N GLN A 257 18.08 29.27 11.16
CA GLN A 257 17.30 28.57 10.14
C GLN A 257 16.31 27.57 10.76
N LEU A 258 16.68 26.89 11.86
CA LEU A 258 15.81 26.02 12.64
C LEU A 258 14.67 26.81 13.30
N ALA A 259 14.99 27.90 14.01
CA ALA A 259 14.01 28.78 14.62
C ALA A 259 12.96 29.30 13.61
N LYS A 260 13.44 29.72 12.43
CA LYS A 260 12.60 30.11 11.30
C LYS A 260 11.70 28.97 10.80
N ASN A 261 12.23 27.76 10.67
CA ASN A 261 11.50 26.60 10.14
C ASN A 261 10.53 25.95 11.16
N LEU A 262 10.68 26.18 12.47
CA LEU A 262 9.80 25.62 13.52
C LEU A 262 8.70 26.56 14.01
N PHE A 263 8.96 27.88 14.05
CA PHE A 263 8.13 28.82 14.83
C PHE A 263 7.63 30.06 14.07
N LEU A 264 8.08 30.32 12.84
CA LEU A 264 7.88 31.61 12.17
C LEU A 264 7.25 31.47 10.78
N THR A 265 6.41 32.44 10.40
CA THR A 265 5.75 32.49 9.09
C THR A 265 6.74 32.80 7.96
N SER A 266 6.34 32.55 6.71
CA SER A 266 7.14 32.80 5.51
C SER A 266 7.31 34.28 5.13
N GLU A 267 6.74 35.20 5.91
CA GLU A 267 6.78 36.65 5.69
C GLU A 267 8.19 37.23 5.60
N ARG A 268 8.34 38.37 4.92
CA ARG A 268 9.61 39.08 4.77
C ARG A 268 9.61 40.42 5.51
N SER A 269 9.76 40.36 6.84
CA SER A 269 9.92 41.53 7.69
C SER A 269 11.21 41.47 8.52
N LEU A 270 11.80 42.64 8.80
CA LEU A 270 12.96 42.75 9.70
C LEU A 270 12.59 42.33 11.13
N TRP A 271 11.34 42.57 11.56
CA TRP A 271 10.83 42.13 12.85
C TRP A 271 10.83 40.61 12.99
N ARG A 272 10.41 39.86 11.94
CA ARG A 272 10.51 38.40 11.94
C ARG A 272 11.97 37.95 12.03
N LYS A 273 12.92 38.62 11.35
CA LYS A 273 14.35 38.29 11.43
C LYS A 273 14.98 38.61 12.79
N PHE A 274 14.47 39.62 13.52
CA PHE A 274 14.84 39.85 14.91
C PHE A 274 14.31 38.75 15.84
N ARG A 275 13.03 38.35 15.70
CA ARG A 275 12.46 37.20 16.44
C ARG A 275 13.22 35.90 16.15
N GLU A 276 13.60 35.66 14.89
CA GLU A 276 14.42 34.53 14.45
C GLU A 276 15.80 34.50 15.15
N ALA A 277 16.46 35.66 15.28
CA ALA A 277 17.73 35.76 15.99
C ALA A 277 17.58 35.57 17.52
N TYR A 278 16.52 36.10 18.12
CA TYR A 278 16.29 35.96 19.57
C TYR A 278 15.86 34.54 19.96
N MET A 279 15.00 33.90 19.15
CA MET A 279 14.70 32.46 19.28
C MET A 279 15.98 31.62 19.15
N ALA A 280 16.88 31.95 18.21
CA ALA A 280 18.13 31.21 18.06
C ALA A 280 19.04 31.29 19.29
N LEU A 281 19.16 32.48 19.91
CA LEU A 281 19.87 32.65 21.20
C LEU A 281 19.25 31.77 22.32
N ILE A 282 17.92 31.75 22.41
CA ILE A 282 17.18 30.97 23.41
C ILE A 282 17.36 29.46 23.18
N ILE A 283 17.33 29.01 21.93
CA ILE A 283 17.51 27.59 21.55
C ILE A 283 18.93 27.11 21.88
N ASP A 284 19.97 27.88 21.51
CA ASP A 284 21.37 27.52 21.77
C ASP A 284 21.76 27.63 23.26
N TYR A 285 21.06 28.46 24.05
CA TYR A 285 21.21 28.48 25.51
C TYR A 285 20.55 27.28 26.20
N ARG A 286 19.47 26.73 25.63
CA ARG A 286 18.61 25.72 26.28
C ARG A 286 18.88 24.28 25.83
N TYR A 287 19.47 24.08 24.65
CA TYR A 287 19.74 22.76 24.06
C TYR A 287 21.16 22.64 23.53
N SER A 288 21.71 21.43 23.56
CA SER A 288 23.05 21.17 23.02
C SER A 288 23.09 21.31 21.49
N LYS A 289 24.28 21.61 20.96
CA LYS A 289 24.57 21.64 19.52
C LYS A 289 24.11 20.38 18.79
N GLU A 290 24.27 19.22 19.43
CA GLU A 290 23.87 17.93 18.88
C GLU A 290 22.34 17.81 18.73
N GLN A 291 21.56 18.26 19.73
CA GLN A 291 20.10 18.31 19.65
C GLN A 291 19.59 19.32 18.61
N ILE A 292 20.26 20.48 18.50
CA ILE A 292 19.94 21.50 17.50
C ILE A 292 20.21 20.99 16.09
N LEU A 293 21.31 20.27 15.91
CA LEU A 293 21.71 19.66 14.65
C LEU A 293 20.77 18.51 14.24
N ASP A 294 20.43 17.61 15.17
CA ASP A 294 19.43 16.55 14.94
C ASP A 294 18.06 17.12 14.52
N ALA A 295 17.57 18.13 15.27
CA ALA A 295 16.33 18.82 14.95
C ALA A 295 16.39 19.53 13.59
N TYR A 296 17.54 20.10 13.21
CA TYR A 296 17.73 20.69 11.88
C TYR A 296 17.71 19.65 10.76
N LEU A 297 18.47 18.57 10.92
CA LEU A 297 18.59 17.48 9.93
C LEU A 297 17.24 16.82 9.63
N ASN A 298 16.34 16.78 10.62
CA ASN A 298 14.98 16.23 10.50
C ASN A 298 13.90 17.29 10.12
N GLN A 299 14.09 18.58 10.41
CA GLN A 299 13.11 19.63 10.09
C GLN A 299 13.29 20.29 8.71
N ILE A 300 14.48 20.22 8.09
CA ILE A 300 14.75 21.00 6.88
C ILE A 300 13.87 20.58 5.69
N TYR A 301 13.18 21.56 5.08
CA TYR A 301 12.39 21.37 3.86
C TYR A 301 13.32 21.10 2.67
N LEU A 302 13.09 20.00 1.95
CA LEU A 302 13.92 19.56 0.83
C LEU A 302 13.16 19.38 -0.50
N ALA A 303 11.84 19.19 -0.50
CA ALA A 303 11.05 19.09 -1.73
C ALA A 303 9.54 19.27 -1.53
N GLN A 304 8.81 19.26 -2.66
CA GLN A 304 7.34 19.18 -2.70
C GLN A 304 6.91 17.89 -3.42
N SER A 305 6.02 17.11 -2.80
CA SER A 305 5.48 15.84 -3.30
C SER A 305 3.97 15.95 -3.56
N GLY A 306 3.57 16.86 -4.44
CA GLY A 306 2.15 17.20 -4.66
C GLY A 306 1.66 18.20 -3.61
N ALA A 307 0.67 17.83 -2.80
CA ALA A 307 0.24 18.64 -1.66
C ALA A 307 1.28 18.63 -0.53
N ASP A 308 1.99 17.52 -0.37
CA ASP A 308 2.88 17.26 0.76
C ASP A 308 4.25 17.95 0.64
N ALA A 309 4.68 18.60 1.71
CA ALA A 309 6.03 19.09 1.91
C ALA A 309 6.94 17.95 2.40
N VAL A 310 8.12 17.80 1.79
CA VAL A 310 9.11 16.78 2.16
C VAL A 310 10.17 17.39 3.08
N HIS A 311 10.18 16.94 4.33
CA HIS A 311 11.11 17.40 5.37
C HIS A 311 12.09 16.29 5.80
N GLY A 312 13.30 16.71 6.12
CA GLY A 312 14.37 15.87 6.67
C GLY A 312 15.16 15.11 5.62
N PHE A 313 16.47 14.94 5.85
CA PHE A 313 17.36 14.27 4.89
C PHE A 313 16.99 12.82 4.62
N ALA A 314 16.48 12.09 5.61
CA ALA A 314 16.06 10.69 5.47
C ALA A 314 14.94 10.51 4.43
N LEU A 315 13.89 11.34 4.48
CA LEU A 315 12.82 11.32 3.48
C LEU A 315 13.25 11.95 2.16
N GLY A 316 14.08 13.00 2.19
CA GLY A 316 14.68 13.59 0.99
C GLY A 316 15.48 12.57 0.17
N SER A 317 16.23 11.68 0.83
CA SER A 317 16.94 10.56 0.19
C SER A 317 16.00 9.64 -0.59
N ARG A 318 14.89 9.22 0.04
CA ARG A 318 13.87 8.39 -0.63
C ARG A 318 13.22 9.14 -1.79
N PHE A 319 12.78 10.38 -1.57
CA PHE A 319 12.09 11.17 -2.59
C PHE A 319 12.93 11.46 -3.84
N TYR A 320 14.24 11.69 -3.69
CA TYR A 320 15.13 11.94 -4.83
C TYR A 320 15.75 10.68 -5.47
N PHE A 321 15.99 9.62 -4.68
CA PHE A 321 16.83 8.48 -5.09
C PHE A 321 16.25 7.08 -4.82
N ASP A 322 15.11 6.94 -4.12
CA ASP A 322 14.55 5.68 -3.56
C ASP A 322 15.56 4.82 -2.76
N LEU A 323 16.58 5.46 -2.18
CA LEU A 323 17.63 4.83 -1.36
C LEU A 323 17.57 5.28 0.10
N PRO A 324 18.02 4.43 1.06
CA PRO A 324 18.35 4.88 2.42
C PRO A 324 19.41 5.99 2.40
N LEU A 325 19.36 6.92 3.35
CA LEU A 325 20.32 8.02 3.46
C LEU A 325 21.77 7.52 3.62
N SER A 326 21.93 6.40 4.33
CA SER A 326 23.20 5.68 4.55
C SER A 326 23.78 5.02 3.29
N GLU A 327 22.99 4.86 2.21
CA GLU A 327 23.44 4.24 0.96
C GLU A 327 23.66 5.24 -0.17
N LEU A 328 23.40 6.54 0.07
CA LEU A 328 23.72 7.62 -0.87
C LEU A 328 25.22 7.81 -1.01
N ARG A 329 25.66 8.07 -2.25
CA ARG A 329 27.03 8.50 -2.53
C ARG A 329 27.25 9.96 -2.10
N VAL A 330 28.52 10.35 -1.94
CA VAL A 330 28.89 11.74 -1.62
C VAL A 330 28.33 12.74 -2.64
N ASP A 331 28.29 12.40 -3.93
CA ASP A 331 27.67 13.23 -4.97
C ASP A 331 26.14 13.43 -4.78
N GLN A 332 25.45 12.46 -4.19
CA GLN A 332 24.01 12.54 -3.89
C GLN A 332 23.75 13.27 -2.57
N GLN A 333 24.58 13.03 -1.55
CA GLN A 333 24.56 13.75 -0.26
C GLN A 333 24.81 15.26 -0.48
N ALA A 334 25.83 15.62 -1.27
CA ALA A 334 26.14 17.00 -1.64
C ALA A 334 25.03 17.68 -2.46
N LEU A 335 24.21 16.92 -3.20
CA LEU A 335 23.03 17.47 -3.85
C LEU A 335 21.97 17.85 -2.81
N LEU A 336 21.64 16.97 -1.85
CA LEU A 336 20.65 17.27 -0.81
C LEU A 336 21.06 18.49 0.03
N VAL A 337 22.31 18.57 0.48
CA VAL A 337 22.87 19.77 1.16
C VAL A 337 22.82 20.99 0.23
N GLY A 338 23.06 20.80 -1.06
CA GLY A 338 22.89 21.83 -2.08
C GLY A 338 21.48 22.41 -2.13
N LEU A 339 20.44 21.57 -2.02
CA LEU A 339 19.03 21.97 -2.10
C LEU A 339 18.57 22.86 -0.94
N VAL A 340 19.09 22.65 0.28
CA VAL A 340 18.74 23.37 1.54
C VAL A 340 18.55 24.88 1.35
N LYS A 341 19.47 25.53 0.61
CA LYS A 341 19.47 26.97 0.35
C LYS A 341 18.25 27.47 -0.46
N GLY A 342 17.51 26.59 -1.13
CA GLY A 342 16.29 26.93 -1.85
C GLY A 342 15.81 25.80 -2.75
N PRO A 343 15.07 24.80 -2.21
CA PRO A 343 14.72 23.59 -2.95
C PRO A 343 13.99 23.84 -4.28
N SER A 344 13.03 24.75 -4.30
CA SER A 344 12.26 25.10 -5.51
C SER A 344 13.09 25.84 -6.57
N TYR A 345 14.20 26.48 -6.17
CA TYR A 345 15.14 27.16 -7.09
C TYR A 345 16.21 26.21 -7.65
N TYR A 346 16.65 25.24 -6.84
CA TYR A 346 17.61 24.21 -7.22
C TYR A 346 16.94 22.87 -7.61
N ASN A 347 15.62 22.85 -7.82
CA ASN A 347 14.86 21.64 -8.15
C ASN A 347 15.48 20.91 -9.36
N PRO A 348 15.93 19.65 -9.21
CA PRO A 348 16.84 19.04 -10.18
C PRO A 348 16.16 18.54 -11.44
N TRP A 349 14.87 18.18 -11.40
CA TRP A 349 14.10 17.85 -12.61
C TRP A 349 13.74 19.10 -13.42
N ARG A 350 13.41 20.22 -12.74
CA ARG A 350 13.00 21.47 -13.42
C ARG A 350 14.20 22.30 -13.89
N TYR A 351 15.31 22.27 -13.16
CA TYR A 351 16.48 23.13 -13.37
C TYR A 351 17.82 22.37 -13.15
N PRO A 352 18.10 21.30 -13.91
CA PRO A 352 19.25 20.42 -13.68
C PRO A 352 20.59 21.15 -13.63
N ASP A 353 20.83 22.14 -14.49
CA ASP A 353 22.12 22.89 -14.49
C ASP A 353 22.35 23.71 -13.21
N ARG A 354 21.26 24.20 -12.60
CA ARG A 354 21.34 24.90 -11.31
C ARG A 354 21.60 23.93 -10.17
N ALA A 355 20.94 22.77 -10.19
CA ALA A 355 21.17 21.70 -9.24
C ALA A 355 22.62 21.19 -9.31
N LYS A 356 23.11 20.88 -10.52
CA LYS A 356 24.48 20.41 -10.76
C LYS A 356 25.51 21.43 -10.28
N ARG A 357 25.43 22.70 -10.71
CA ARG A 357 26.37 23.74 -10.23
C ARG A 357 26.32 23.98 -8.72
N ARG A 358 25.19 23.76 -8.06
CA ARG A 358 25.07 23.89 -6.59
C ARG A 358 25.63 22.66 -5.85
N ARG A 359 25.39 21.44 -6.35
CA ARG A 359 26.02 20.20 -5.87
C ARG A 359 27.54 20.26 -6.04
N ASP A 360 28.01 20.63 -7.22
CA ASP A 360 29.45 20.66 -7.55
C ASP A 360 30.18 21.72 -6.71
N LEU A 361 29.51 22.82 -6.35
CA LEU A 361 29.98 23.77 -5.33
C LEU A 361 30.09 23.12 -3.94
N VAL A 362 29.07 22.38 -3.47
CA VAL A 362 29.14 21.68 -2.17
C VAL A 362 30.27 20.66 -2.15
N LEU A 363 30.42 19.85 -3.21
CA LEU A 363 31.53 18.90 -3.37
C LEU A 363 32.90 19.60 -3.26
N ARG A 364 33.04 20.80 -3.86
CA ARG A 364 34.27 21.58 -3.75
C ARG A 364 34.49 22.10 -2.33
N LEU A 365 33.44 22.54 -1.65
CA LEU A 365 33.54 22.94 -0.23
C LEU A 365 33.91 21.76 0.68
N MET A 366 33.45 20.54 0.39
CA MET A 366 33.88 19.34 1.12
C MET A 366 35.39 19.09 0.95
N ALA A 367 35.91 19.20 -0.27
CA ALA A 367 37.34 19.07 -0.55
C ALA A 367 38.17 20.20 0.09
N GLU A 368 37.74 21.47 -0.04
CA GLU A 368 38.37 22.65 0.58
C GLU A 368 38.51 22.55 2.10
N ASN A 369 37.66 21.75 2.78
CA ASN A 369 37.66 21.57 4.24
C ASN A 369 38.11 20.15 4.66
N GLY A 370 38.70 19.35 3.77
CA GLY A 370 39.25 18.03 4.10
C GLY A 370 38.23 16.91 4.36
N VAL A 371 36.95 17.13 4.04
CA VAL A 371 35.85 16.15 4.19
C VAL A 371 35.83 15.14 3.03
N LEU A 372 36.47 15.47 1.91
CA LEU A 372 36.51 14.66 0.69
C LEU A 372 37.91 14.73 0.06
N GLU A 373 38.48 13.58 -0.29
CA GLU A 373 39.78 13.54 -0.99
C GLU A 373 39.67 14.12 -2.41
N GLU A 374 40.76 14.73 -2.92
CA GLU A 374 40.75 15.40 -4.22
C GLU A 374 40.49 14.42 -5.39
N ALA A 375 40.84 13.14 -5.24
CA ALA A 375 40.53 12.08 -6.19
C ALA A 375 39.02 11.79 -6.24
N ASP A 376 38.39 11.57 -5.08
CA ASP A 376 36.94 11.36 -4.97
C ASP A 376 36.14 12.60 -5.40
N TYR A 377 36.63 13.81 -5.12
CA TYR A 377 36.04 15.07 -5.59
C TYR A 377 35.94 15.11 -7.11
N LYS A 378 37.03 14.79 -7.84
CA LYS A 378 37.04 14.76 -9.31
C LYS A 378 36.03 13.74 -9.84
N LEU A 379 36.05 12.52 -9.30
CA LEU A 379 35.09 11.45 -9.64
C LEU A 379 33.63 11.79 -9.29
N ALA A 380 33.38 12.63 -8.28
CA ALA A 380 32.04 13.02 -7.86
C ALA A 380 31.43 14.13 -8.75
N VAL A 381 32.23 15.11 -9.19
CA VAL A 381 31.77 16.23 -10.02
C VAL A 381 31.38 15.80 -11.44
N GLU A 382 32.06 14.80 -12.00
CA GLU A 382 31.76 14.27 -13.34
C GLU A 382 30.42 13.53 -13.42
N LYS A 383 29.92 12.98 -12.30
CA LYS A 383 28.69 12.17 -12.31
C LYS A 383 27.44 12.98 -12.67
N PRO A 384 26.44 12.34 -13.33
CA PRO A 384 25.11 12.92 -13.50
C PRO A 384 24.41 13.12 -12.14
N LEU A 385 23.23 13.77 -12.13
CA LEU A 385 22.45 13.96 -10.91
C LEU A 385 21.81 12.68 -10.38
N ASP A 386 21.69 11.64 -11.22
CA ASP A 386 21.34 10.26 -10.86
C ASP A 386 20.09 10.15 -9.96
N LEU A 387 18.96 10.63 -10.49
CA LEU A 387 17.68 10.81 -9.80
C LEU A 387 16.68 9.71 -10.19
N GLN A 388 15.63 9.52 -9.37
CA GLN A 388 14.38 8.92 -9.87
C GLN A 388 13.84 9.71 -11.08
N GLU A 389 13.14 9.03 -11.99
CA GLU A 389 12.45 9.64 -13.15
C GLU A 389 11.51 10.78 -12.72
N LYS A 390 10.85 10.60 -11.57
CA LYS A 390 9.93 11.56 -10.95
C LYS A 390 10.14 11.54 -9.43
N GLY A 391 10.01 12.70 -8.79
CA GLY A 391 10.05 12.79 -7.33
C GLY A 391 8.80 12.15 -6.72
N GLN A 392 8.99 11.01 -6.06
CA GLN A 392 7.94 10.31 -5.33
C GLN A 392 8.55 9.54 -4.15
N ILE A 393 7.82 9.47 -3.04
CA ILE A 393 8.25 8.75 -1.84
C ILE A 393 8.02 7.24 -2.02
N ALA A 394 6.88 6.87 -2.60
CA ALA A 394 6.50 5.52 -2.96
C ALA A 394 5.36 5.54 -4.01
N HIS A 395 5.08 4.39 -4.62
CA HIS A 395 3.93 4.23 -5.51
C HIS A 395 2.64 4.15 -4.69
N ARG A 396 1.62 4.97 -5.00
CA ARG A 396 0.36 5.00 -4.25
C ARG A 396 -0.43 3.69 -4.42
N GLN A 397 -0.67 2.93 -3.35
CA GLN A 397 -1.63 1.80 -3.33
C GLN A 397 -2.92 2.14 -2.52
N PRO A 398 -3.74 3.12 -2.94
CA PRO A 398 -4.85 3.63 -2.12
C PRO A 398 -5.88 2.55 -1.75
N ALA A 399 -6.13 1.59 -2.65
CA ALA A 399 -7.02 0.48 -2.37
C ALA A 399 -6.53 -0.40 -1.20
N TYR A 400 -5.23 -0.71 -1.16
CA TYR A 400 -4.65 -1.47 -0.07
C TYR A 400 -4.58 -0.64 1.22
N PHE A 401 -4.19 0.63 1.13
CA PHE A 401 -4.11 1.55 2.27
C PHE A 401 -5.49 1.77 2.92
N GLY A 402 -6.57 1.81 2.13
CA GLY A 402 -7.93 1.86 2.64
C GLY A 402 -8.34 0.63 3.46
N GLN A 403 -7.85 -0.57 3.10
CA GLN A 403 -8.03 -1.78 3.92
C GLN A 403 -7.14 -1.76 5.16
N LEU A 404 -5.87 -1.35 5.03
CA LEU A 404 -4.93 -1.19 6.14
C LEU A 404 -5.47 -0.24 7.21
N GLN A 405 -6.03 0.90 6.83
CA GLN A 405 -6.67 1.84 7.76
C GLN A 405 -7.90 1.26 8.47
N ARG A 406 -8.66 0.36 7.83
CA ARG A 406 -9.80 -0.33 8.46
C ARG A 406 -9.36 -1.39 9.47
N GLU A 407 -8.25 -2.08 9.20
CA GLU A 407 -7.68 -3.03 10.16
C GLU A 407 -6.98 -2.34 11.32
N LEU A 408 -6.23 -1.26 11.06
CA LEU A 408 -5.57 -0.45 12.08
C LEU A 408 -6.58 0.10 13.10
N LYS A 409 -7.65 0.76 12.63
CA LYS A 409 -8.76 1.27 13.47
C LYS A 409 -9.60 0.19 14.16
N LYS A 410 -9.35 -1.10 13.89
CA LYS A 410 -10.09 -2.24 14.43
C LYS A 410 -9.26 -3.12 15.38
N HIS A 411 -7.93 -2.99 15.33
CA HIS A 411 -7.00 -3.88 16.04
C HIS A 411 -5.90 -3.16 16.83
N VAL A 412 -5.79 -1.84 16.69
CA VAL A 412 -4.98 -0.98 17.57
C VAL A 412 -5.92 -0.02 18.28
N ASP A 413 -6.13 -0.27 19.57
CA ASP A 413 -6.87 0.63 20.44
C ASP A 413 -6.13 1.98 20.56
N ASP A 414 -6.88 3.07 20.69
CA ASP A 414 -6.36 4.45 20.80
C ASP A 414 -5.33 4.89 19.74
N TYR A 415 -5.37 4.33 18.52
CA TYR A 415 -4.53 4.79 17.40
C TYR A 415 -4.76 6.29 17.09
N GLN A 416 -3.70 7.10 17.23
CA GLN A 416 -3.71 8.52 16.88
C GLN A 416 -2.73 8.82 15.73
N PRO A 417 -3.18 9.44 14.62
CA PRO A 417 -2.29 9.94 13.58
C PRO A 417 -1.30 10.95 14.15
N GLY A 418 -0.02 10.81 13.80
CA GLY A 418 1.07 11.66 14.33
C GLY A 418 2.00 10.96 15.32
N GLN A 419 1.73 9.70 15.72
CA GLN A 419 2.57 8.93 16.65
C GLN A 419 3.86 8.35 16.05
N GLY A 420 4.07 8.37 14.72
CA GLY A 420 5.27 7.82 14.05
C GLY A 420 5.30 6.31 13.82
N LEU A 421 4.23 5.59 14.20
CA LEU A 421 4.16 4.12 14.21
C LEU A 421 4.67 3.46 12.92
N ARG A 422 5.43 2.38 13.07
CA ARG A 422 5.89 1.52 11.97
C ARG A 422 4.87 0.41 11.75
N LEU A 423 4.26 0.42 10.57
CA LEU A 423 3.17 -0.49 10.18
C LEU A 423 3.70 -1.53 9.19
N PHE A 424 3.84 -2.77 9.65
CA PHE A 424 4.24 -3.90 8.82
C PHE A 424 3.00 -4.52 8.18
N THR A 425 2.97 -4.58 6.85
CA THR A 425 1.81 -5.10 6.10
C THR A 425 2.10 -6.49 5.53
N THR A 426 1.09 -7.10 4.92
CA THR A 426 1.21 -8.41 4.25
C THR A 426 1.44 -8.31 2.73
N LEU A 427 1.53 -7.08 2.20
CA LEU A 427 1.60 -6.76 0.77
C LEU A 427 2.89 -7.33 0.14
N ASP A 428 2.75 -8.09 -0.94
CA ASP A 428 3.84 -8.55 -1.79
C ASP A 428 4.05 -7.57 -2.97
N PRO A 429 5.13 -6.76 -2.99
CA PRO A 429 5.28 -5.70 -3.98
C PRO A 429 5.28 -6.22 -5.43
N ASP A 430 5.80 -7.43 -5.66
CA ASP A 430 5.81 -8.09 -6.97
C ASP A 430 4.39 -8.42 -7.44
N SER A 431 3.58 -9.06 -6.57
CA SER A 431 2.17 -9.35 -6.86
C SER A 431 1.36 -8.07 -7.10
N GLN A 432 1.58 -7.01 -6.30
CA GLN A 432 0.90 -5.74 -6.51
C GLN A 432 1.29 -5.11 -7.86
N ALA A 433 2.58 -4.97 -8.14
CA ALA A 433 3.06 -4.38 -9.39
C ALA A 433 2.52 -5.14 -10.62
N LYS A 434 2.54 -6.48 -10.58
CA LYS A 434 2.04 -7.34 -11.67
C LYS A 434 0.52 -7.30 -11.81
N ALA A 435 -0.23 -7.20 -10.72
CA ALA A 435 -1.69 -7.01 -10.75
C ALA A 435 -2.06 -5.68 -11.40
N GLU A 436 -1.37 -4.59 -11.03
CA GLU A 436 -1.61 -3.28 -11.64
C GLU A 436 -1.18 -3.23 -13.12
N GLN A 437 -0.06 -3.88 -13.49
CA GLN A 437 0.33 -4.04 -14.90
C GLN A 437 -0.75 -4.76 -15.70
N ALA A 438 -1.33 -5.85 -15.16
CA ALA A 438 -2.39 -6.59 -15.83
C ALA A 438 -3.67 -5.76 -16.00
N VAL A 439 -4.03 -4.94 -15.02
CA VAL A 439 -5.14 -3.98 -15.14
C VAL A 439 -4.84 -2.95 -16.23
N ARG A 440 -3.67 -2.29 -16.18
CA ARG A 440 -3.23 -1.28 -17.17
C ARG A 440 -3.16 -1.84 -18.60
N HIS A 441 -2.76 -3.11 -18.77
CA HIS A 441 -2.67 -3.78 -20.06
C HIS A 441 -4.02 -4.23 -20.61
N MET A 442 -4.88 -4.81 -19.76
CA MET A 442 -6.09 -5.51 -20.22
C MET A 442 -7.35 -4.64 -20.27
N ILE A 443 -7.49 -3.61 -19.44
CA ILE A 443 -8.69 -2.75 -19.46
C ILE A 443 -8.89 -2.07 -20.84
N PRO A 444 -7.89 -1.40 -21.45
CA PRO A 444 -8.05 -0.78 -22.78
C PRO A 444 -8.36 -1.75 -23.93
N GLN A 445 -8.15 -3.05 -23.72
CA GLN A 445 -8.53 -4.10 -24.68
C GLN A 445 -9.98 -4.54 -24.50
N LEU A 446 -10.47 -4.55 -23.25
CA LEU A 446 -11.82 -4.99 -22.89
C LEU A 446 -12.86 -3.86 -23.04
N GLU A 447 -12.46 -2.60 -22.86
CA GLU A 447 -13.27 -1.42 -23.14
C GLU A 447 -13.77 -1.37 -24.59
N LYS A 448 -12.98 -1.87 -25.56
CA LYS A 448 -13.39 -2.02 -26.97
C LYS A 448 -14.67 -2.86 -27.16
N ARG A 449 -15.04 -3.66 -26.16
CA ARG A 449 -16.29 -4.45 -26.10
C ARG A 449 -17.27 -3.93 -25.05
N ALA A 450 -16.79 -3.42 -23.92
CA ALA A 450 -17.60 -3.02 -22.76
C ALA A 450 -18.05 -1.55 -22.75
N GLY A 451 -17.35 -0.67 -23.49
CA GLY A 451 -17.42 0.78 -23.34
C GLY A 451 -16.47 1.32 -22.26
N ASN A 452 -16.15 2.61 -22.34
CA ASN A 452 -15.10 3.31 -21.57
C ASN A 452 -15.48 3.63 -20.11
N GLU A 453 -16.45 2.88 -19.56
CA GLU A 453 -16.92 2.98 -18.16
C GLU A 453 -16.75 1.61 -17.47
N LEU A 454 -15.86 0.77 -18.02
CA LEU A 454 -15.53 -0.55 -17.49
C LEU A 454 -14.67 -0.39 -16.25
N GLU A 455 -15.19 -0.87 -15.12
CA GLU A 455 -14.47 -0.91 -13.86
C GLU A 455 -14.10 -2.34 -13.46
N THR A 456 -13.05 -2.46 -12.65
CA THR A 456 -12.53 -3.75 -12.17
C THR A 456 -12.06 -3.66 -10.73
N ALA A 457 -11.96 -4.81 -10.08
CA ALA A 457 -11.31 -4.95 -8.79
C ALA A 457 -10.54 -6.27 -8.75
N VAL A 458 -9.36 -6.26 -8.15
CA VAL A 458 -8.49 -7.42 -7.97
C VAL A 458 -8.14 -7.55 -6.49
N VAL A 459 -8.29 -8.76 -5.96
CA VAL A 459 -7.83 -9.13 -4.61
C VAL A 459 -7.02 -10.42 -4.74
N ILE A 460 -5.79 -10.39 -4.25
CA ILE A 460 -4.87 -11.54 -4.21
C ILE A 460 -4.55 -11.81 -2.75
N ALA A 461 -4.83 -13.02 -2.27
CA ALA A 461 -4.57 -13.45 -0.90
C ALA A 461 -3.79 -14.76 -0.89
N ASP A 462 -2.92 -14.92 0.11
CA ASP A 462 -2.22 -16.16 0.40
C ASP A 462 -3.21 -17.31 0.64
N ARG A 463 -2.99 -18.43 -0.04
CA ARG A 463 -3.90 -19.58 -0.01
C ARG A 463 -4.00 -20.22 1.38
N LEU A 464 -2.96 -20.12 2.20
CA LEU A 464 -2.84 -20.81 3.49
C LEU A 464 -2.98 -19.86 4.68
N SER A 465 -2.29 -18.72 4.68
CA SER A 465 -2.36 -17.75 5.78
C SER A 465 -3.53 -16.76 5.66
N GLY A 466 -4.08 -16.55 4.46
CA GLY A 466 -5.11 -15.54 4.20
C GLY A 466 -4.57 -14.10 4.14
N GLU A 467 -3.26 -13.92 4.27
CA GLU A 467 -2.60 -12.63 4.13
C GLU A 467 -2.87 -11.99 2.76
N ILE A 468 -3.35 -10.75 2.71
CA ILE A 468 -3.64 -10.04 1.47
C ILE A 468 -2.31 -9.61 0.86
N ARG A 469 -1.95 -10.21 -0.28
CA ARG A 469 -0.70 -9.96 -0.99
C ARG A 469 -0.79 -8.76 -1.94
N ALA A 470 -1.96 -8.52 -2.53
CA ALA A 470 -2.20 -7.36 -3.40
C ALA A 470 -3.69 -6.99 -3.50
N MET A 471 -3.96 -5.71 -3.76
CA MET A 471 -5.31 -5.17 -3.93
C MET A 471 -5.35 -4.03 -4.96
N VAL A 472 -6.31 -4.08 -5.88
CA VAL A 472 -6.60 -3.01 -6.85
C VAL A 472 -8.10 -2.72 -6.84
N GLY A 473 -8.49 -1.45 -6.60
CA GLY A 473 -9.89 -1.02 -6.41
C GLY A 473 -10.59 -0.42 -7.63
N GLY A 474 -9.92 -0.37 -8.79
CA GLY A 474 -10.46 0.25 -10.01
C GLY A 474 -9.63 0.01 -11.27
N SER A 475 -10.20 0.42 -12.40
CA SER A 475 -9.65 0.43 -13.77
C SER A 475 -8.34 1.20 -13.94
N ARG A 476 -8.08 2.17 -13.03
CA ARG A 476 -6.93 3.08 -13.06
C ARG A 476 -6.09 2.88 -11.78
N PRO A 477 -5.12 1.95 -11.76
CA PRO A 477 -4.38 1.65 -10.52
C PRO A 477 -3.50 2.83 -10.10
N GLY A 478 -3.54 3.16 -8.81
CA GLY A 478 -2.95 4.37 -8.23
C GLY A 478 -3.90 5.58 -8.15
N TYR A 479 -5.08 5.51 -8.78
CA TYR A 479 -6.15 6.50 -8.54
C TYR A 479 -6.79 6.26 -7.16
N ASP A 480 -6.88 7.33 -6.38
CA ASP A 480 -7.56 7.32 -5.08
C ASP A 480 -9.03 7.71 -5.23
N GLY A 481 -9.91 7.05 -4.49
CA GLY A 481 -11.36 7.09 -4.70
C GLY A 481 -12.07 5.80 -4.30
N PHE A 482 -13.23 5.52 -4.93
CA PHE A 482 -14.10 4.40 -4.53
C PHE A 482 -13.42 3.02 -4.67
N ASN A 483 -13.15 2.37 -3.54
CA ASN A 483 -12.40 1.12 -3.50
C ASN A 483 -13.29 -0.11 -3.74
N ARG A 484 -13.44 -0.49 -5.00
CA ARG A 484 -14.34 -1.59 -5.41
C ARG A 484 -13.90 -2.98 -4.92
N ALA A 485 -12.69 -3.13 -4.36
CA ALA A 485 -12.25 -4.37 -3.74
C ALA A 485 -12.93 -4.65 -2.39
N ILE A 486 -13.31 -3.60 -1.64
CA ILE A 486 -13.84 -3.70 -0.27
C ILE A 486 -15.20 -3.01 -0.06
N ASP A 487 -15.66 -2.16 -1.00
CA ASP A 487 -16.90 -1.41 -0.87
C ASP A 487 -17.95 -1.74 -1.94
N ALA A 488 -17.55 -2.28 -3.10
CA ALA A 488 -18.49 -2.64 -4.16
C ALA A 488 -19.13 -4.02 -3.89
N LYS A 489 -20.23 -4.03 -3.12
CA LYS A 489 -21.13 -5.18 -3.04
C LYS A 489 -21.81 -5.41 -4.38
N ARG A 490 -21.51 -6.53 -5.04
CA ARG A 490 -21.93 -6.83 -6.43
C ARG A 490 -22.51 -8.25 -6.57
N PRO A 491 -23.51 -8.47 -7.44
CA PRO A 491 -24.10 -9.79 -7.65
C PRO A 491 -23.07 -10.86 -8.08
N ILE A 492 -22.85 -11.87 -7.24
CA ILE A 492 -21.73 -12.81 -7.42
C ILE A 492 -21.99 -13.84 -8.54
N GLY A 493 -23.26 -14.17 -8.78
CA GLY A 493 -23.65 -15.14 -9.79
C GLY A 493 -22.98 -16.52 -9.58
N SER A 494 -22.53 -17.12 -10.69
CA SER A 494 -21.96 -18.48 -10.69
C SER A 494 -20.63 -18.70 -9.92
N VAL A 495 -20.08 -17.73 -9.17
CA VAL A 495 -19.01 -18.03 -8.18
C VAL A 495 -19.53 -18.56 -6.85
N VAL A 496 -20.85 -18.54 -6.58
CA VAL A 496 -21.43 -19.22 -5.39
C VAL A 496 -21.24 -20.74 -5.45
N LYS A 497 -21.13 -21.31 -6.66
CA LYS A 497 -21.36 -22.75 -6.89
C LYS A 497 -20.41 -23.67 -6.11
N PRO A 498 -19.09 -23.43 -5.99
CA PRO A 498 -18.23 -24.28 -5.18
C PRO A 498 -18.69 -24.47 -3.73
N ALA A 499 -19.33 -23.49 -3.09
CA ALA A 499 -19.89 -23.66 -1.73
C ALA A 499 -21.06 -24.66 -1.68
N ILE A 500 -21.96 -24.61 -2.68
CA ILE A 500 -23.09 -25.56 -2.82
C ILE A 500 -22.59 -26.99 -3.05
N TYR A 501 -21.57 -27.13 -3.89
CA TYR A 501 -20.99 -28.44 -4.23
C TYR A 501 -20.15 -28.97 -3.05
N LEU A 502 -19.51 -28.10 -2.27
CA LEU A 502 -18.86 -28.47 -1.02
C LEU A 502 -19.87 -28.94 0.03
N ALA A 503 -20.98 -28.22 0.23
CA ALA A 503 -22.05 -28.63 1.16
C ALA A 503 -22.68 -29.99 0.80
N ALA A 504 -22.68 -30.36 -0.48
CA ALA A 504 -23.03 -31.70 -0.94
C ALA A 504 -21.92 -32.72 -0.64
N LEU A 505 -20.67 -32.41 -0.99
CA LEU A 505 -19.51 -33.30 -0.81
C LEU A 505 -19.10 -33.48 0.67
N GLU A 506 -19.62 -32.66 1.58
CA GLU A 506 -19.58 -32.91 3.03
C GLU A 506 -20.50 -34.07 3.47
N GLN A 507 -21.36 -34.59 2.59
CA GLN A 507 -22.27 -35.72 2.85
C GLN A 507 -21.90 -36.93 1.96
N PRO A 508 -20.77 -37.62 2.20
CA PRO A 508 -20.22 -38.65 1.30
C PRO A 508 -21.13 -39.87 1.10
N GLY A 509 -22.03 -40.16 2.06
CA GLY A 509 -23.06 -41.20 1.93
C GLY A 509 -24.21 -40.85 0.97
N ARG A 510 -24.29 -39.61 0.48
CA ARG A 510 -25.34 -39.12 -0.43
C ARG A 510 -24.77 -38.58 -1.76
N PHE A 511 -23.64 -37.88 -1.72
CA PHE A 511 -23.08 -37.21 -2.90
C PHE A 511 -21.59 -37.52 -3.10
N SER A 512 -21.22 -37.64 -4.38
CA SER A 512 -19.86 -37.85 -4.86
C SER A 512 -19.65 -37.06 -6.16
N LEU A 513 -18.40 -36.97 -6.65
CA LEU A 513 -18.11 -36.33 -7.94
C LEU A 513 -18.84 -37.00 -9.12
N ALA A 514 -19.19 -38.28 -9.01
CA ALA A 514 -19.93 -39.03 -10.03
C ALA A 514 -21.46 -38.89 -9.94
N THR A 515 -22.01 -38.35 -8.85
CA THR A 515 -23.46 -38.34 -8.59
C THR A 515 -24.21 -37.66 -9.75
N SER A 516 -25.19 -38.37 -10.30
CA SER A 516 -26.03 -37.95 -11.42
C SER A 516 -27.02 -36.86 -11.01
N LEU A 517 -26.82 -35.64 -11.48
CA LEU A 517 -27.73 -34.50 -11.32
C LEU A 517 -28.67 -34.37 -12.52
N GLN A 518 -29.89 -33.89 -12.29
CA GLN A 518 -30.90 -33.72 -13.34
C GLN A 518 -30.81 -32.33 -13.99
N ASP A 519 -30.79 -32.31 -15.33
CA ASP A 519 -30.77 -31.13 -16.20
C ASP A 519 -31.99 -31.13 -17.14
N ARG A 520 -33.16 -30.81 -16.56
CA ARG A 520 -34.48 -30.77 -17.21
C ARG A 520 -35.26 -29.53 -16.73
N PRO A 521 -36.31 -29.07 -17.44
CA PRO A 521 -37.10 -27.91 -17.02
C PRO A 521 -37.52 -27.98 -15.54
N LEU A 522 -37.31 -26.88 -14.81
CA LEU A 522 -37.56 -26.76 -13.39
C LEU A 522 -38.36 -25.47 -13.12
N THR A 523 -39.38 -25.59 -12.28
CA THR A 523 -40.14 -24.46 -11.73
C THR A 523 -40.30 -24.71 -10.23
N LEU A 524 -39.90 -23.73 -9.41
CA LEU A 524 -40.09 -23.74 -7.96
C LEU A 524 -41.11 -22.65 -7.59
N LYS A 525 -42.04 -22.96 -6.68
CA LYS A 525 -42.94 -21.95 -6.10
C LYS A 525 -42.20 -21.18 -5.01
N GLY A 526 -42.24 -19.85 -5.09
CA GLY A 526 -41.80 -18.94 -4.04
C GLY A 526 -42.82 -18.82 -2.91
N GLN A 527 -42.43 -18.21 -1.79
CA GLN A 527 -43.29 -18.04 -0.61
C GLN A 527 -44.54 -17.20 -0.92
N ASN A 528 -44.43 -16.24 -1.85
CA ASN A 528 -45.51 -15.37 -2.29
C ASN A 528 -46.37 -15.98 -3.43
N GLY A 529 -46.23 -17.27 -3.72
CA GLY A 529 -46.92 -17.96 -4.81
C GLY A 529 -46.33 -17.77 -6.21
N GLU A 530 -45.37 -16.86 -6.39
CA GLU A 530 -44.65 -16.63 -7.65
C GLU A 530 -43.90 -17.90 -8.13
N ASN A 531 -43.84 -18.11 -9.45
CA ASN A 531 -43.13 -19.24 -10.06
C ASN A 531 -41.72 -18.82 -10.53
N TRP A 532 -40.67 -19.41 -9.94
CA TRP A 532 -39.29 -19.23 -10.39
C TRP A 532 -38.83 -20.39 -11.27
N SER A 533 -38.63 -20.12 -12.56
CA SER A 533 -38.19 -21.11 -13.57
C SER A 533 -36.77 -20.81 -14.09
N PRO A 534 -35.70 -21.21 -13.36
CA PRO A 534 -34.32 -20.96 -13.77
C PRO A 534 -33.97 -21.69 -15.07
N ARG A 535 -33.03 -21.13 -15.84
CA ARG A 535 -32.56 -21.70 -17.13
C ARG A 535 -31.03 -21.78 -17.15
N ASN A 536 -30.49 -22.73 -17.92
CA ASN A 536 -29.07 -22.74 -18.26
C ASN A 536 -28.73 -21.55 -19.19
N TYR A 537 -27.48 -21.08 -19.12
CA TYR A 537 -27.00 -19.92 -19.90
C TYR A 537 -27.13 -20.13 -21.42
N ASP A 538 -26.87 -21.36 -21.88
CA ASP A 538 -27.02 -21.81 -23.27
C ASP A 538 -28.47 -22.18 -23.65
N ARG A 539 -29.41 -22.12 -22.68
CA ARG A 539 -30.81 -22.53 -22.81
C ARG A 539 -31.04 -24.00 -23.19
N GLN A 540 -30.02 -24.85 -23.06
CA GLN A 540 -30.09 -26.29 -23.37
C GLN A 540 -30.36 -27.13 -22.12
N TYR A 541 -30.87 -28.35 -22.32
CA TYR A 541 -31.12 -29.38 -21.30
C TYR A 541 -30.40 -30.67 -21.71
N ARG A 542 -29.88 -31.42 -20.73
CA ARG A 542 -28.97 -32.55 -20.99
C ARG A 542 -29.37 -33.86 -20.31
N GLY A 543 -30.50 -33.93 -19.63
CA GLY A 543 -30.94 -35.14 -18.94
C GLY A 543 -30.11 -35.39 -17.68
N ALA A 544 -29.27 -36.42 -17.65
CA ALA A 544 -28.40 -36.70 -16.51
C ALA A 544 -26.98 -36.16 -16.74
N VAL A 545 -26.44 -35.41 -15.78
CA VAL A 545 -25.05 -34.91 -15.80
C VAL A 545 -24.33 -35.21 -14.49
N PRO A 546 -23.10 -35.77 -14.51
CA PRO A 546 -22.33 -35.98 -13.28
C PRO A 546 -21.97 -34.67 -12.57
N LEU A 547 -21.93 -34.71 -11.24
CA LEU A 547 -21.65 -33.56 -10.37
C LEU A 547 -20.35 -32.82 -10.75
N TYR A 548 -19.24 -33.53 -11.03
CA TYR A 548 -18.00 -32.89 -11.45
C TYR A 548 -18.14 -32.11 -12.78
N LEU A 549 -18.89 -32.68 -13.75
CA LEU A 549 -19.09 -32.09 -15.06
C LEU A 549 -20.01 -30.87 -14.97
N SER A 550 -21.03 -30.94 -14.12
CA SER A 550 -21.93 -29.82 -13.82
C SER A 550 -21.19 -28.63 -13.21
N LEU A 551 -20.25 -28.87 -12.28
CA LEU A 551 -19.40 -27.80 -11.74
C LEU A 551 -18.47 -27.22 -12.83
N ALA A 552 -17.80 -28.10 -13.59
CA ALA A 552 -16.85 -27.73 -14.64
C ALA A 552 -17.50 -26.85 -15.73
N LYS A 553 -18.68 -27.26 -16.22
CA LYS A 553 -19.47 -26.52 -17.23
C LYS A 553 -20.34 -25.42 -16.61
N SER A 554 -20.41 -25.34 -15.29
CA SER A 554 -21.15 -24.32 -14.53
C SER A 554 -22.66 -24.28 -14.80
N TYR A 555 -23.30 -25.44 -15.03
CA TYR A 555 -24.73 -25.53 -15.33
C TYR A 555 -25.60 -24.99 -14.19
N ASN A 556 -26.75 -24.39 -14.51
CA ASN A 556 -27.62 -23.72 -13.54
C ASN A 556 -28.59 -24.70 -12.90
N ILE A 557 -29.39 -25.38 -13.71
CA ILE A 557 -30.48 -26.23 -13.22
C ILE A 557 -29.98 -27.41 -12.37
N PRO A 558 -28.91 -28.14 -12.74
CA PRO A 558 -28.35 -29.19 -11.89
C PRO A 558 -27.80 -28.65 -10.56
N THR A 559 -27.33 -27.40 -10.53
CA THR A 559 -26.89 -26.73 -9.30
C THR A 559 -28.06 -26.37 -8.39
N VAL A 560 -29.19 -25.91 -8.94
CA VAL A 560 -30.41 -25.68 -8.17
C VAL A 560 -30.94 -27.01 -7.62
N ASN A 561 -31.03 -28.05 -8.45
CA ASN A 561 -31.43 -29.39 -8.02
C ASN A 561 -30.52 -29.95 -6.92
N LEU A 562 -29.20 -29.74 -7.01
CA LEU A 562 -28.24 -30.14 -5.97
C LEU A 562 -28.46 -29.35 -4.67
N GLY A 563 -28.53 -28.02 -4.73
CA GLY A 563 -28.73 -27.19 -3.53
C GLY A 563 -30.07 -27.43 -2.83
N MET A 564 -31.14 -27.71 -3.59
CA MET A 564 -32.43 -28.10 -3.02
C MET A 564 -32.39 -29.51 -2.39
N ALA A 565 -31.59 -30.44 -2.94
CA ALA A 565 -31.41 -31.79 -2.37
C ALA A 565 -30.47 -31.81 -1.14
N VAL A 566 -29.57 -30.84 -1.02
CA VAL A 566 -28.75 -30.57 0.17
C VAL A 566 -29.56 -29.87 1.26
N GLY A 567 -30.43 -28.93 0.88
CA GLY A 567 -31.20 -28.06 1.76
C GLY A 567 -30.56 -26.66 1.86
N LEU A 568 -31.39 -25.60 1.83
CA LEU A 568 -30.90 -24.22 1.78
C LEU A 568 -30.09 -23.83 3.03
N GLU A 569 -30.55 -24.17 4.24
CA GLU A 569 -29.80 -23.87 5.48
C GLU A 569 -28.41 -24.51 5.47
N GLN A 570 -28.29 -25.77 5.09
CA GLN A 570 -27.01 -26.46 5.04
C GLN A 570 -26.02 -25.80 4.05
N VAL A 571 -26.51 -25.14 2.99
CA VAL A 571 -25.71 -24.30 2.09
C VAL A 571 -25.32 -22.97 2.76
N ILE A 572 -26.24 -22.31 3.46
CA ILE A 572 -26.00 -21.06 4.22
C ILE A 572 -24.94 -21.31 5.32
N ASP A 573 -25.14 -22.33 6.15
CA ASP A 573 -24.21 -22.78 7.20
C ASP A 573 -22.81 -23.10 6.64
N THR A 574 -22.74 -23.55 5.38
CA THR A 574 -21.47 -23.82 4.71
C THR A 574 -20.80 -22.52 4.27
N MET A 575 -21.55 -21.57 3.68
CA MET A 575 -21.03 -20.26 3.29
C MET A 575 -20.57 -19.42 4.50
N GLU A 576 -21.28 -19.51 5.63
CA GLU A 576 -20.88 -18.89 6.90
C GLU A 576 -19.58 -19.50 7.46
N ARG A 577 -19.48 -20.84 7.47
CA ARG A 577 -18.21 -21.52 7.82
C ARG A 577 -17.08 -21.12 6.88
N LEU A 578 -17.33 -20.99 5.57
CA LEU A 578 -16.35 -20.48 4.59
C LEU A 578 -15.95 -19.00 4.80
N GLY A 579 -16.74 -18.21 5.52
CA GLY A 579 -16.39 -16.86 5.97
C GLY A 579 -17.25 -15.70 5.43
N ILE A 580 -18.43 -16.00 4.89
CA ILE A 580 -19.44 -14.97 4.54
C ILE A 580 -20.29 -14.64 5.78
N ASP A 581 -20.71 -13.39 5.95
CA ASP A 581 -21.69 -13.03 6.99
C ASP A 581 -23.06 -13.62 6.65
N ARG A 582 -23.70 -14.33 7.60
CA ARG A 582 -25.01 -14.97 7.40
C ARG A 582 -26.09 -13.98 6.97
N ASN A 583 -26.00 -12.72 7.42
CA ASN A 583 -26.99 -11.67 7.13
C ASN A 583 -26.98 -11.23 5.66
N GLU A 584 -25.89 -11.47 4.92
CA GLU A 584 -25.78 -11.16 3.49
C GLU A 584 -26.41 -12.26 2.59
N ILE A 585 -26.81 -13.40 3.17
CA ILE A 585 -27.25 -14.59 2.42
C ILE A 585 -28.78 -14.74 2.49
N PRO A 586 -29.54 -14.38 1.43
CA PRO A 586 -30.99 -14.49 1.46
C PRO A 586 -31.43 -15.96 1.37
N LYS A 587 -32.34 -16.36 2.28
CA LYS A 587 -32.94 -17.71 2.38
C LYS A 587 -33.95 -18.00 1.25
N LEU A 588 -33.51 -17.93 0.00
CA LEU A 588 -34.32 -18.08 -1.21
C LEU A 588 -33.59 -18.97 -2.23
N PRO A 589 -34.28 -19.82 -3.02
CA PRO A 589 -33.66 -20.70 -4.02
C PRO A 589 -32.77 -19.99 -5.05
N SER A 590 -33.02 -18.70 -5.31
CA SER A 590 -32.22 -17.85 -6.18
C SER A 590 -30.76 -17.65 -5.69
N MET A 591 -30.50 -17.79 -4.38
CA MET A 591 -29.15 -17.75 -3.81
C MET A 591 -28.24 -18.82 -4.43
N LEU A 592 -28.81 -19.97 -4.86
CA LEU A 592 -28.08 -21.09 -5.46
C LEU A 592 -27.47 -20.76 -6.84
N LEU A 593 -27.88 -19.64 -7.44
CA LEU A 593 -27.29 -19.09 -8.66
C LEU A 593 -26.53 -17.78 -8.42
N GLY A 594 -26.40 -17.33 -7.17
CA GLY A 594 -25.66 -16.14 -6.77
C GLY A 594 -26.43 -14.83 -6.94
N ALA A 595 -27.75 -14.86 -6.76
CA ALA A 595 -28.63 -13.68 -6.81
C ALA A 595 -28.61 -12.85 -5.50
N PHE A 596 -27.42 -12.61 -4.97
CA PHE A 596 -27.13 -11.74 -3.83
C PHE A 596 -25.74 -11.13 -4.00
N THR A 597 -25.42 -10.10 -3.22
CA THR A 597 -24.23 -9.26 -3.41
C THR A 597 -23.13 -9.55 -2.41
N LEU A 598 -21.88 -9.60 -2.85
CA LEU A 598 -20.69 -9.56 -1.99
C LEU A 598 -19.62 -8.66 -2.60
N THR A 599 -18.66 -8.24 -1.79
CA THR A 599 -17.42 -7.58 -2.22
C THR A 599 -16.38 -8.60 -2.72
N PRO A 600 -15.40 -8.17 -3.54
CA PRO A 600 -14.26 -9.01 -3.93
C PRO A 600 -13.45 -9.58 -2.75
N VAL A 601 -13.30 -8.88 -1.63
CA VAL A 601 -12.64 -9.42 -0.43
C VAL A 601 -13.46 -10.56 0.21
N GLU A 602 -14.78 -10.41 0.36
CA GLU A 602 -15.65 -11.48 0.88
C GLU A 602 -15.65 -12.73 -0.02
N VAL A 603 -15.71 -12.53 -1.35
CA VAL A 603 -15.55 -13.63 -2.31
C VAL A 603 -14.17 -14.31 -2.15
N THR A 604 -13.10 -13.53 -1.95
CA THR A 604 -11.76 -14.08 -1.72
C THR A 604 -11.69 -14.89 -0.43
N GLN A 605 -12.31 -14.43 0.66
CA GLN A 605 -12.34 -15.16 1.94
C GLN A 605 -13.02 -16.53 1.80
N MET A 606 -14.15 -16.59 1.08
CA MET A 606 -14.86 -17.84 0.80
C MET A 606 -13.98 -18.84 0.02
N TYR A 607 -13.24 -18.35 -0.98
CA TYR A 607 -12.36 -19.21 -1.79
C TYR A 607 -11.04 -19.56 -1.08
N GLN A 608 -10.51 -18.70 -0.20
CA GLN A 608 -9.37 -19.02 0.69
C GLN A 608 -9.68 -20.26 1.52
N THR A 609 -10.84 -20.29 2.20
CA THR A 609 -11.24 -21.42 3.04
C THR A 609 -11.41 -22.73 2.24
N ILE A 610 -11.84 -22.66 0.98
CA ILE A 610 -11.90 -23.84 0.08
C ILE A 610 -10.46 -24.28 -0.31
N ALA A 611 -9.64 -23.33 -0.76
CA ALA A 611 -8.34 -23.57 -1.37
C ALA A 611 -7.24 -24.02 -0.38
N SER A 612 -7.41 -23.70 0.90
CA SER A 612 -6.55 -24.10 2.02
C SER A 612 -6.75 -25.55 2.49
N GLY A 613 -7.68 -26.31 1.88
CA GLY A 613 -8.09 -27.62 2.37
C GLY A 613 -9.10 -27.55 3.52
N GLY A 614 -9.97 -26.53 3.51
CA GLY A 614 -11.08 -26.38 4.46
C GLY A 614 -10.74 -25.60 5.72
N ARG A 615 -9.61 -24.90 5.74
CA ARG A 615 -9.13 -24.11 6.88
C ARG A 615 -9.39 -22.63 6.66
N LYS A 616 -10.28 -22.03 7.45
CA LYS A 616 -10.53 -20.59 7.40
C LYS A 616 -9.37 -19.89 8.07
N SER A 617 -8.61 -19.15 7.28
CA SER A 617 -7.64 -18.17 7.76
C SER A 617 -8.21 -16.80 7.41
N LYS A 618 -8.39 -15.94 8.42
CA LYS A 618 -9.09 -14.66 8.22
C LYS A 618 -8.24 -13.74 7.34
N LEU A 619 -8.83 -13.16 6.29
CA LEU A 619 -8.11 -12.18 5.47
C LEU A 619 -7.65 -10.97 6.29
N THR A 620 -6.41 -10.55 6.05
CA THR A 620 -5.75 -9.45 6.78
C THR A 620 -4.70 -8.78 5.90
N ALA A 621 -4.62 -7.45 5.97
CA ALA A 621 -3.63 -6.60 5.33
C ALA A 621 -2.51 -6.14 6.30
N LEU A 622 -2.74 -6.25 7.61
CA LEU A 622 -1.86 -5.78 8.69
C LEU A 622 -1.14 -6.96 9.35
N SER A 623 0.19 -6.93 9.36
CA SER A 623 1.04 -7.95 10.00
C SER A 623 1.45 -7.55 11.42
N ALA A 624 1.97 -6.33 11.61
CA ALA A 624 2.33 -5.81 12.93
C ALA A 624 2.29 -4.27 12.99
N VAL A 625 2.23 -3.74 14.20
CA VAL A 625 2.33 -2.30 14.52
C VAL A 625 3.32 -2.13 15.66
N VAL A 626 4.32 -1.25 15.47
CA VAL A 626 5.37 -0.98 16.44
C VAL A 626 5.51 0.53 16.64
N ASP A 627 5.75 0.98 17.87
CA ASP A 627 6.00 2.40 18.18
C ASP A 627 7.46 2.82 17.91
N ASN A 628 7.81 4.06 18.27
CA ASN A 628 9.19 4.57 18.12
C ASN A 628 10.16 4.08 19.21
N SER A 629 9.66 3.32 20.20
CA SER A 629 10.42 2.76 21.33
C SER A 629 10.67 1.26 21.16
N GLY A 630 10.19 0.66 20.06
CA GLY A 630 10.26 -0.79 19.79
C GLY A 630 9.11 -1.61 20.39
N ASN A 631 8.10 -1.00 21.01
CA ASN A 631 6.97 -1.72 21.59
C ASN A 631 6.01 -2.20 20.49
N VAL A 632 5.74 -3.51 20.44
CA VAL A 632 4.75 -4.10 19.52
C VAL A 632 3.33 -3.85 20.05
N LEU A 633 2.63 -2.88 19.46
CA LEU A 633 1.25 -2.53 19.81
C LEU A 633 0.23 -3.53 19.26
N TYR A 634 0.54 -4.17 18.12
CA TYR A 634 -0.28 -5.22 17.52
C TYR A 634 0.58 -6.21 16.74
N GLN A 635 0.21 -7.50 16.78
CA GLN A 635 0.78 -8.54 15.93
C GLN A 635 -0.31 -9.52 15.45
N SER A 636 -0.34 -9.79 14.15
CA SER A 636 -1.27 -10.71 13.49
C SER A 636 -0.77 -12.15 13.63
N LEU A 637 -1.20 -12.82 14.69
CA LEU A 637 -0.89 -14.24 14.91
C LEU A 637 -1.73 -15.14 13.97
N PRO A 638 -1.14 -16.09 13.22
CA PRO A 638 -1.85 -16.94 12.23
C PRO A 638 -2.98 -17.83 12.79
N LYS A 639 -4.17 -17.23 12.99
CA LYS A 639 -5.38 -17.91 13.48
C LYS A 639 -6.12 -18.59 12.33
N SER A 640 -5.77 -19.86 12.11
CA SER A 640 -6.31 -20.72 11.05
C SER A 640 -7.02 -21.94 11.65
N SER A 641 -8.33 -22.09 11.40
CA SER A 641 -9.18 -23.15 11.98
C SER A 641 -9.85 -24.01 10.89
N GLN A 642 -10.04 -25.30 11.14
CA GLN A 642 -10.74 -26.19 10.20
C GLN A 642 -12.25 -25.89 10.26
N ALA A 643 -12.79 -25.27 9.22
CA ALA A 643 -14.18 -24.80 9.17
C ALA A 643 -15.11 -25.75 8.38
N VAL A 644 -14.55 -26.47 7.41
CA VAL A 644 -15.24 -27.45 6.56
C VAL A 644 -14.37 -28.70 6.38
N SER A 645 -14.95 -29.83 5.97
CA SER A 645 -14.22 -31.08 5.73
C SER A 645 -13.05 -30.89 4.75
N ARG A 646 -11.88 -31.42 5.12
CA ARG A 646 -10.68 -31.44 4.26
C ARG A 646 -10.92 -32.23 2.99
N GLN A 647 -11.62 -33.36 3.10
CA GLN A 647 -11.98 -34.24 2.00
C GLN A 647 -12.96 -33.54 1.04
N ALA A 648 -14.01 -32.90 1.57
CA ALA A 648 -14.98 -32.17 0.74
C ALA A 648 -14.33 -30.97 0.03
N SER A 649 -13.47 -30.21 0.74
CA SER A 649 -12.72 -29.09 0.17
C SER A 649 -11.79 -29.54 -0.96
N TRP A 650 -11.08 -30.64 -0.75
CA TRP A 650 -10.20 -31.24 -1.76
C TRP A 650 -10.98 -31.70 -3.00
N LEU A 651 -12.14 -32.36 -2.82
CA LEU A 651 -13.00 -32.80 -3.92
C LEU A 651 -13.60 -31.61 -4.70
N THR A 652 -14.00 -30.55 -4.00
CA THR A 652 -14.44 -29.28 -4.62
C THR A 652 -13.30 -28.62 -5.41
N LEU A 653 -12.08 -28.59 -4.87
CA LEU A 653 -10.92 -28.00 -5.52
C LEU A 653 -10.47 -28.82 -6.76
N TYR A 654 -10.55 -30.15 -6.70
CA TYR A 654 -10.42 -31.03 -7.87
C TYR A 654 -11.51 -30.74 -8.92
N GLY A 655 -12.76 -30.53 -8.49
CA GLY A 655 -13.84 -30.08 -9.36
C GLY A 655 -13.56 -28.71 -10.01
N MET A 656 -12.94 -27.78 -9.29
CA MET A 656 -12.48 -26.49 -9.81
C MET A 656 -11.27 -26.62 -10.75
N GLN A 657 -10.39 -27.63 -10.59
CA GLN A 657 -9.42 -27.98 -11.63
C GLN A 657 -10.15 -28.42 -12.91
N LYS A 658 -11.26 -29.17 -12.84
CA LYS A 658 -12.03 -29.52 -14.06
C LYS A 658 -12.70 -28.31 -14.72
N VAL A 659 -13.05 -27.25 -13.97
CA VAL A 659 -13.46 -25.95 -14.57
C VAL A 659 -12.36 -25.39 -15.47
N VAL A 660 -11.09 -25.55 -15.08
CA VAL A 660 -9.92 -25.12 -15.86
C VAL A 660 -9.54 -26.11 -16.96
N THR A 661 -9.53 -27.43 -16.73
CA THR A 661 -9.06 -28.38 -17.76
C THR A 661 -10.05 -28.62 -18.89
N MET A 662 -11.36 -28.51 -18.64
CA MET A 662 -12.41 -28.85 -19.61
C MET A 662 -13.65 -27.94 -19.56
N GLY A 663 -13.69 -27.01 -18.60
CA GLY A 663 -14.86 -26.21 -18.27
C GLY A 663 -14.87 -24.80 -18.84
N THR A 664 -15.51 -23.88 -18.12
CA THR A 664 -15.60 -22.46 -18.49
C THR A 664 -14.27 -21.69 -18.35
N GLY A 665 -13.28 -22.27 -17.66
CA GLY A 665 -11.92 -21.75 -17.51
C GLY A 665 -10.92 -22.24 -18.57
N ARG A 666 -11.34 -23.06 -19.56
CA ARG A 666 -10.45 -23.82 -20.47
C ARG A 666 -9.35 -23.05 -21.21
N TYR A 667 -9.46 -21.74 -21.31
CA TYR A 667 -8.41 -20.89 -21.87
C TYR A 667 -7.09 -20.96 -21.08
N LEU A 668 -7.14 -21.11 -19.75
CA LEU A 668 -5.94 -21.23 -18.93
C LEU A 668 -5.19 -22.54 -19.23
N ASN A 669 -5.89 -23.66 -19.44
CA ASN A 669 -5.25 -24.94 -19.76
C ASN A 669 -4.55 -24.93 -21.13
N SER A 670 -4.93 -24.02 -22.05
CA SER A 670 -4.20 -23.85 -23.33
C SER A 670 -2.92 -23.01 -23.24
N ILE A 671 -2.66 -22.35 -22.10
CA ILE A 671 -1.45 -21.51 -21.90
C ILE A 671 -0.58 -21.97 -20.71
N LEU A 672 -1.20 -22.56 -19.67
CA LEU A 672 -0.56 -22.98 -18.42
C LEU A 672 -1.01 -24.40 -17.99
N PRO A 673 -0.82 -25.44 -18.85
CA PRO A 673 -1.26 -26.81 -18.55
C PRO A 673 -0.50 -27.47 -17.38
N SER A 674 0.79 -27.15 -17.22
CA SER A 674 1.67 -27.69 -16.17
C SER A 674 1.28 -27.24 -14.76
N SER A 675 0.76 -26.03 -14.63
CA SER A 675 0.44 -25.38 -13.35
C SER A 675 -0.81 -25.93 -12.66
N ARG A 676 -1.64 -26.71 -13.37
CA ARG A 676 -2.84 -27.40 -12.84
C ARG A 676 -3.80 -26.48 -12.07
N LEU A 677 -3.93 -25.23 -12.52
CA LEU A 677 -4.73 -24.20 -11.86
C LEU A 677 -6.17 -24.67 -11.60
N ALA A 678 -6.74 -24.23 -10.48
CA ALA A 678 -8.17 -24.35 -10.21
C ALA A 678 -8.84 -22.99 -10.34
N GLY A 679 -10.15 -22.95 -10.56
CA GLY A 679 -10.87 -21.69 -10.52
C GLY A 679 -12.35 -21.78 -10.84
N LYS A 680 -13.02 -20.62 -10.87
CA LYS A 680 -14.45 -20.51 -11.15
C LYS A 680 -14.81 -19.19 -11.84
N THR A 681 -15.56 -19.28 -12.93
CA THR A 681 -16.19 -18.13 -13.60
C THR A 681 -17.55 -17.78 -12.95
N GLY A 682 -17.81 -16.49 -12.78
CA GLY A 682 -19.14 -15.94 -12.50
C GLY A 682 -19.59 -14.94 -13.57
N THR A 683 -20.89 -14.79 -13.71
CA THR A 683 -21.55 -13.76 -14.54
C THR A 683 -22.94 -13.56 -13.95
N SER A 684 -23.35 -12.31 -13.75
CA SER A 684 -24.67 -11.96 -13.23
C SER A 684 -25.70 -11.75 -14.35
N ASP A 685 -26.98 -11.67 -13.98
CA ASP A 685 -28.06 -11.45 -14.95
C ASP A 685 -27.86 -10.18 -15.78
N LYS A 686 -28.16 -10.31 -17.08
CA LYS A 686 -27.92 -9.30 -18.14
C LYS A 686 -26.43 -8.93 -18.35
N GLY A 687 -25.48 -9.68 -17.76
CA GLY A 687 -24.04 -9.43 -17.93
C GLY A 687 -23.58 -8.09 -17.33
N ARG A 688 -24.18 -7.71 -16.19
CA ARG A 688 -23.80 -6.50 -15.43
C ARG A 688 -22.46 -6.69 -14.73
N ASP A 689 -22.28 -7.86 -14.13
CA ASP A 689 -21.08 -8.28 -13.41
C ASP A 689 -20.48 -9.51 -14.06
N SER A 690 -19.16 -9.54 -14.16
CA SER A 690 -18.37 -10.71 -14.50
C SER A 690 -17.34 -10.95 -13.41
N TRP A 691 -17.15 -12.23 -13.08
CA TRP A 691 -16.21 -12.65 -12.04
C TRP A 691 -15.30 -13.76 -12.56
N TYR A 692 -14.06 -13.77 -12.08
CA TYR A 692 -13.23 -14.97 -12.08
C TYR A 692 -12.53 -15.09 -10.73
N VAL A 693 -12.49 -16.30 -10.18
CA VAL A 693 -11.58 -16.64 -9.09
C VAL A 693 -10.63 -17.72 -9.57
N GLY A 694 -9.33 -17.46 -9.49
CA GLY A 694 -8.24 -18.41 -9.79
C GLY A 694 -7.52 -18.85 -8.51
N VAL A 695 -6.94 -20.04 -8.55
CA VAL A 695 -6.17 -20.64 -7.44
C VAL A 695 -4.97 -21.40 -8.03
N ASP A 696 -3.77 -21.08 -7.54
CA ASP A 696 -2.52 -21.82 -7.82
C ASP A 696 -2.00 -22.48 -6.51
N GLY A 697 -0.74 -22.89 -6.45
CA GLY A 697 -0.12 -23.43 -5.24
C GLY A 697 0.06 -22.43 -4.09
N ARG A 698 0.17 -21.13 -4.39
CA ARG A 698 0.53 -20.03 -3.49
C ARG A 698 -0.66 -19.19 -3.06
N GLU A 699 -1.57 -18.87 -3.96
CA GLU A 699 -2.53 -17.77 -3.80
C GLU A 699 -3.94 -18.05 -4.35
N VAL A 700 -4.90 -17.25 -3.87
CA VAL A 700 -6.27 -17.13 -4.37
C VAL A 700 -6.45 -15.73 -4.94
N VAL A 701 -6.93 -15.65 -6.18
CA VAL A 701 -7.02 -14.40 -6.94
C VAL A 701 -8.45 -14.18 -7.41
N THR A 702 -9.13 -13.18 -6.83
CA THR A 702 -10.46 -12.75 -7.26
C THR A 702 -10.35 -11.54 -8.18
N VAL A 703 -10.99 -11.61 -9.35
CA VAL A 703 -11.15 -10.49 -10.29
C VAL A 703 -12.64 -10.26 -10.55
N TRP A 704 -13.13 -9.07 -10.20
CA TRP A 704 -14.45 -8.56 -10.61
C TRP A 704 -14.31 -7.59 -11.79
N MET A 705 -15.31 -7.56 -12.67
CA MET A 705 -15.49 -6.54 -13.70
C MET A 705 -16.96 -6.18 -13.85
N GLY A 706 -17.26 -4.89 -14.03
CA GLY A 706 -18.62 -4.39 -14.23
C GLY A 706 -18.64 -2.89 -14.53
N ARG A 707 -19.76 -2.23 -14.23
CA ARG A 707 -19.95 -0.77 -14.37
C ARG A 707 -20.60 -0.21 -13.12
N ASP A 708 -20.22 1.00 -12.69
CA ASP A 708 -20.80 1.61 -11.47
C ASP A 708 -22.27 1.99 -11.61
N ASP A 709 -22.72 2.31 -12.83
CA ASP A 709 -24.13 2.52 -13.15
C ASP A 709 -24.97 1.24 -13.25
N ASN A 710 -24.38 0.07 -12.95
CA ASN A 710 -25.00 -1.25 -13.01
C ASN A 710 -25.63 -1.62 -14.37
N LYS A 711 -25.25 -0.95 -15.48
CA LYS A 711 -25.61 -1.38 -16.85
C LYS A 711 -24.76 -2.61 -17.25
N SER A 712 -25.12 -3.24 -18.36
CA SER A 712 -24.38 -4.41 -18.88
C SER A 712 -22.97 -4.03 -19.34
N ALA A 713 -21.96 -4.73 -18.84
CA ALA A 713 -20.58 -4.61 -19.31
C ALA A 713 -20.32 -5.42 -20.60
N LYS A 714 -21.32 -6.14 -21.15
CA LYS A 714 -21.23 -7.01 -22.35
C LYS A 714 -20.15 -8.12 -22.27
N LEU A 715 -19.57 -8.33 -21.09
CA LEU A 715 -18.57 -9.35 -20.78
C LEU A 715 -19.21 -10.55 -20.08
N THR A 716 -18.45 -11.63 -20.01
CA THR A 716 -18.72 -12.81 -19.17
C THR A 716 -17.46 -13.14 -18.38
N GLY A 717 -17.57 -13.99 -17.36
CA GLY A 717 -16.42 -14.42 -16.56
C GLY A 717 -15.25 -14.95 -17.40
N SER A 718 -15.55 -15.66 -18.51
CA SER A 718 -14.55 -16.22 -19.44
C SER A 718 -13.99 -15.22 -20.47
N SER A 719 -14.64 -14.08 -20.69
CA SER A 719 -14.22 -13.07 -21.68
C SER A 719 -13.67 -11.78 -21.10
N GLY A 720 -13.99 -11.46 -19.83
CA GLY A 720 -13.44 -10.33 -19.08
C GLY A 720 -12.40 -10.76 -18.04
N PRO A 721 -12.81 -11.02 -16.79
CA PRO A 721 -11.89 -11.18 -15.65
C PRO A 721 -10.95 -12.38 -15.78
N LEU A 722 -11.35 -13.47 -16.45
CA LEU A 722 -10.44 -14.58 -16.78
C LEU A 722 -9.24 -14.13 -17.63
N ARG A 723 -9.41 -13.09 -18.47
CA ARG A 723 -8.34 -12.58 -19.34
C ARG A 723 -7.36 -11.69 -18.57
N LEU A 724 -7.86 -10.89 -17.63
CA LEU A 724 -7.01 -10.14 -16.71
C LEU A 724 -6.26 -11.07 -15.75
N TYR A 725 -6.93 -12.08 -15.17
CA TYR A 725 -6.27 -13.11 -14.37
C TYR A 725 -5.19 -13.86 -15.18
N ALA A 726 -5.47 -14.23 -16.44
CA ALA A 726 -4.49 -14.90 -17.30
C ALA A 726 -3.26 -14.01 -17.59
N ASP A 727 -3.43 -12.71 -17.82
CA ASP A 727 -2.30 -11.78 -17.99
C ASP A 727 -1.49 -11.63 -16.70
N TYR A 728 -2.17 -11.43 -15.56
CA TYR A 728 -1.53 -11.37 -14.24
C TYR A 728 -0.72 -12.63 -13.91
N ILE A 729 -1.32 -13.82 -14.01
CA ILE A 729 -0.68 -15.05 -13.54
C ILE A 729 0.51 -15.45 -14.44
N GLN A 730 0.50 -15.10 -15.72
CA GLN A 730 1.66 -15.25 -16.60
C GLN A 730 2.82 -14.31 -16.21
N ARG A 731 2.55 -13.12 -15.65
CA ARG A 731 3.60 -12.24 -15.09
C ARG A 731 4.10 -12.74 -13.73
N ARG A 732 3.21 -13.25 -12.88
CA ARG A 732 3.54 -13.68 -11.51
C ARG A 732 4.28 -15.02 -11.47
N ASP A 733 4.05 -15.84 -12.48
CA ASP A 733 4.43 -17.24 -12.63
C ASP A 733 3.78 -18.13 -11.54
N PRO A 734 2.82 -19.01 -11.90
CA PRO A 734 2.03 -19.75 -10.92
C PRO A 734 2.83 -20.87 -10.24
N GLU A 735 2.67 -21.01 -8.93
CA GLU A 735 3.07 -22.25 -8.26
C GLU A 735 2.14 -23.39 -8.72
N PRO A 736 2.65 -24.58 -9.13
CA PRO A 736 1.78 -25.67 -9.55
C PRO A 736 0.86 -26.18 -8.43
N LEU A 737 -0.46 -26.19 -8.66
CA LEU A 737 -1.45 -26.63 -7.67
C LEU A 737 -1.47 -28.17 -7.54
N VAL A 738 -0.53 -28.69 -6.73
CA VAL A 738 -0.41 -30.13 -6.44
C VAL A 738 -1.35 -30.52 -5.30
N LEU A 739 -2.50 -31.10 -5.67
CA LEU A 739 -3.49 -31.62 -4.72
C LEU A 739 -3.01 -32.92 -4.05
N ARG A 740 -2.40 -32.82 -2.86
CA ARG A 740 -2.06 -33.99 -2.03
C ARG A 740 -3.35 -34.65 -1.49
N THR A 741 -3.61 -35.91 -1.83
CA THR A 741 -4.84 -36.62 -1.46
C THR A 741 -4.95 -36.81 0.06
N PRO A 742 -6.06 -36.38 0.71
CA PRO A 742 -6.25 -36.57 2.15
C PRO A 742 -6.67 -38.00 2.50
N PRO A 743 -6.52 -38.43 3.77
CA PRO A 743 -7.04 -39.72 4.24
C PRO A 743 -8.53 -39.89 3.91
N GLN A 744 -8.93 -41.14 3.68
CA GLN A 744 -10.28 -41.54 3.24
C GLN A 744 -10.72 -41.04 1.86
N VAL A 745 -9.93 -40.25 1.12
CA VAL A 745 -10.17 -40.03 -0.31
C VAL A 745 -9.41 -41.09 -1.11
N SER A 746 -10.13 -41.83 -1.94
CA SER A 746 -9.58 -42.83 -2.84
C SER A 746 -10.21 -42.71 -4.23
N ASP A 747 -9.43 -43.01 -5.26
CA ASP A 747 -9.98 -43.14 -6.61
C ASP A 747 -10.91 -44.35 -6.72
N PHE A 748 -12.03 -44.17 -7.42
CA PHE A 748 -12.98 -45.21 -7.79
C PHE A 748 -13.27 -45.16 -9.30
N THR A 749 -13.66 -46.29 -9.86
CA THR A 749 -13.93 -46.47 -11.29
C THR A 749 -15.43 -46.49 -11.59
N TYR A 750 -15.80 -45.84 -12.69
CA TYR A 750 -17.17 -45.65 -13.12
C TYR A 750 -17.30 -45.97 -14.60
N GLN A 751 -18.48 -46.46 -14.99
CA GLN A 751 -18.84 -46.74 -16.37
C GLN A 751 -19.94 -45.78 -16.81
N HIS A 752 -19.90 -45.36 -18.06
CA HIS A 752 -20.96 -44.54 -18.65
C HIS A 752 -22.23 -45.38 -18.84
N GLY A 753 -23.27 -45.05 -18.07
CA GLY A 753 -24.60 -45.61 -18.21
C GLY A 753 -25.46 -44.84 -19.21
N GLN A 754 -26.72 -45.27 -19.37
CA GLN A 754 -27.66 -44.58 -20.25
C GLN A 754 -27.88 -43.11 -19.84
N GLY A 755 -28.08 -42.25 -20.82
CA GLY A 755 -28.40 -40.84 -20.61
C GLY A 755 -27.28 -39.97 -20.01
N GLY A 756 -26.03 -40.43 -20.01
CA GLY A 756 -24.87 -39.67 -19.51
C GLY A 756 -24.54 -39.89 -18.03
N ARG A 757 -25.20 -40.86 -17.38
CA ARG A 757 -24.91 -41.27 -16.01
C ARG A 757 -23.50 -41.87 -15.86
N LEU A 758 -22.96 -41.79 -14.64
CA LEU A 758 -21.80 -42.57 -14.21
C LEU A 758 -22.26 -43.55 -13.13
N ASP A 759 -22.34 -44.82 -13.49
CA ASP A 759 -22.73 -45.90 -12.60
C ASP A 759 -21.46 -46.63 -12.11
N GLN A 760 -21.49 -47.15 -10.87
CA GLN A 760 -20.32 -47.70 -10.19
C GLN A 760 -19.86 -49.01 -10.87
N SER A 761 -18.60 -49.09 -11.30
CA SER A 761 -18.08 -50.28 -11.99
C SER A 761 -16.60 -50.46 -11.72
N CYS A 762 -16.24 -51.58 -11.10
CA CYS A 762 -14.85 -51.89 -10.71
C CYS A 762 -13.89 -51.94 -11.90
N LEU A 763 -14.40 -52.18 -13.11
CA LEU A 763 -13.67 -52.21 -14.39
C LEU A 763 -14.04 -51.00 -15.30
N GLY A 764 -14.67 -49.98 -14.74
CA GLY A 764 -15.11 -48.78 -15.48
C GLY A 764 -13.95 -47.88 -15.93
N SER A 765 -14.10 -47.28 -17.12
CA SER A 765 -13.06 -46.45 -17.75
C SER A 765 -12.93 -45.04 -17.15
N THR A 766 -13.96 -44.53 -16.45
CA THR A 766 -13.95 -43.19 -15.87
C THR A 766 -13.48 -43.24 -14.42
N LYS A 767 -12.24 -42.83 -14.17
CA LYS A 767 -11.62 -42.79 -12.84
C LYS A 767 -11.86 -41.43 -12.16
N LEU A 768 -12.51 -41.43 -10.98
CA LEU A 768 -12.80 -40.22 -10.19
C LEU A 768 -12.48 -40.43 -8.70
N PRO A 769 -11.97 -39.42 -7.97
CA PRO A 769 -11.77 -39.51 -6.54
C PRO A 769 -13.08 -39.40 -5.76
N VAL A 770 -13.17 -40.16 -4.66
CA VAL A 770 -14.36 -40.30 -3.80
C VAL A 770 -13.91 -40.28 -2.35
N TRP A 771 -14.67 -39.63 -1.46
CA TRP A 771 -14.50 -39.78 -0.02
C TRP A 771 -15.24 -41.05 0.43
N ASP A 772 -14.50 -42.10 0.74
CA ASP A 772 -14.99 -43.38 1.25
C ASP A 772 -14.51 -43.56 2.71
N PRO A 773 -15.21 -42.97 3.70
CA PRO A 773 -14.75 -42.95 5.09
C PRO A 773 -14.61 -44.35 5.73
N ASN A 774 -15.36 -45.33 5.22
CA ASN A 774 -15.43 -46.69 5.75
C ASN A 774 -14.65 -47.71 4.89
N GLY A 775 -14.12 -47.29 3.74
CA GLY A 775 -13.49 -48.14 2.73
C GLY A 775 -14.47 -49.12 2.06
N THR A 776 -15.78 -48.86 2.09
CA THR A 776 -16.82 -49.80 1.62
C THR A 776 -16.83 -49.98 0.12
N LEU A 777 -16.61 -48.93 -0.66
CA LEU A 777 -16.55 -49.01 -2.13
C LEU A 777 -15.32 -49.82 -2.55
N LYS A 778 -14.15 -49.54 -1.94
CA LYS A 778 -12.91 -50.26 -2.22
C LYS A 778 -13.01 -51.74 -1.82
N LYS A 779 -13.52 -52.05 -0.62
CA LYS A 779 -13.74 -53.43 -0.15
C LYS A 779 -14.75 -54.20 -1.01
N GLY A 780 -15.82 -53.52 -1.45
CA GLY A 780 -16.84 -54.09 -2.34
C GLY A 780 -16.24 -54.51 -3.69
N CYS A 781 -15.44 -53.66 -4.32
CA CYS A 781 -14.81 -54.02 -5.59
C CYS A 781 -13.78 -55.14 -5.47
N VAL A 782 -12.99 -55.21 -4.40
CA VAL A 782 -12.07 -56.35 -4.18
C VAL A 782 -12.86 -57.67 -4.10
N LYS A 783 -13.93 -57.73 -3.29
CA LYS A 783 -14.79 -58.92 -3.20
C LYS A 783 -15.45 -59.28 -4.52
N ASN A 784 -15.94 -58.31 -5.28
CA ASN A 784 -16.60 -58.56 -6.57
C ASN A 784 -15.61 -59.07 -7.64
N VAL A 785 -14.38 -58.54 -7.66
CA VAL A 785 -13.32 -59.00 -8.56
C VAL A 785 -12.83 -60.40 -8.14
N GLU A 786 -12.59 -60.66 -6.86
CA GLU A 786 -12.29 -62.02 -6.36
C GLU A 786 -13.37 -63.03 -6.75
N GLN A 787 -14.66 -62.67 -6.62
CA GLN A 787 -15.77 -63.52 -7.04
C GLN A 787 -15.88 -63.69 -8.56
N PHE A 788 -15.43 -62.72 -9.35
CA PHE A 788 -15.36 -62.85 -10.80
C PHE A 788 -14.23 -63.81 -11.20
N PHE A 789 -13.03 -63.63 -10.66
CA PHE A 789 -11.91 -64.57 -10.89
C PHE A 789 -12.25 -65.99 -10.42
N LYS A 790 -12.89 -66.17 -9.26
CA LYS A 790 -13.40 -67.48 -8.78
C LYS A 790 -14.53 -68.08 -9.64
N ARG A 791 -15.16 -67.31 -10.53
CA ARG A 791 -16.14 -67.82 -11.52
C ARG A 791 -15.55 -68.08 -12.90
N VAL A 792 -14.40 -67.46 -13.22
CA VAL A 792 -13.70 -67.60 -14.52
C VAL A 792 -12.60 -68.67 -14.47
N PHE A 793 -11.96 -68.86 -13.31
CA PHE A 793 -10.85 -69.80 -13.11
C PHE A 793 -11.22 -71.05 -12.29
N ASN A 794 -12.50 -71.21 -11.94
CA ASN A 794 -13.05 -72.52 -11.56
C ASN A 794 -13.60 -73.18 -12.82
N TRP A 795 -12.76 -74.00 -13.46
CA TRP A 795 -13.08 -74.94 -14.54
C TRP A 795 -12.50 -76.31 -14.16
#